data_AF-A0A8T9BAM0-F1
#
_entry.id   AF-A0A8T9BAM0-F1
#
_cell.length_a   1.000
_cell.length_b   1.000
_cell.length_c   1.000
_cell.angle_alpha   90.00
_cell.angle_beta   90.00
_cell.angle_gamma   90.00
#
_symmetry.space_group_name_H-M   'P 1'
#
loop_
_entity.id
_entity.type
_entity.pdbx_description
1 polymer ?
#
loop_
_entity_poly.entity_id
_entity_poly.type
_entity_poly.pdbx_seq_one_letter_code
_entity_poly.pdbx_strand_id
1 'polypeptide(L)'
;MVLQFSDAAPEDVDRIASVHLSAFDCNVLLHAQFPTPASLAFLHSLLSQELLHTIQNAQTAGKAIMVVRDTEAENQIIGFAKWDLPSVSKKEIHAGITWHRDVRREFLDVYQEKAERAKVRVIGDKSCYRLTFVGTHPDYQGKGAATLLTKWGLERAKEDNVPVYLESTVAASSLYRRLGFMSLDGLSMALPPIENDSGPNIYEELCMLRTWKDDDDGMEYWDSSLEISSLRLDYEAEMKPQTVVQAIYDRIEAYREVQPSLWIHLQPIGEVMSQAHALNQRWPIPEERPPLWGVPFSVKDSINVVGIPTTIGCPALAFTPTSSATVYQQCIDAGGLFIGKPNMEQLATGMTGCRSPYGTLHSTFSKQHIVGGSSSGSAVTVSQGLVSFSLGSDTAGSIRVPALYNGVFGFKPTKGTVSARGVYPACQHQDCVSFLTTSVGDAESVWEVCKGFDKMDFFAKPCLPLPEPSTESSNQLPFRFGVPPDAALEACSPVYRQKFDQVVEALKTESGKPVDLDWAPFACANELLYGGTFVLERLTILPEGWFEENKQLLHPATRSVFEGALARGSTAVDVFRDLHKQAQYKRVVEDILTFNEDGLTIMVVPTAPFHPTIEEVEKDPLGINGRLGTFAHFANVLDLVGIAVKCGTYEIDDENGGKTTLPFGVTLLAGCGFDKQLLTLAKQLEESLSYLGEE
;
A
#
# COMPACT_ATOMS: atom_id res chain seq x y z
N MET A 1 -14.91 7.85 -42.76
CA MET A 1 -13.52 8.23 -42.44
C MET A 1 -12.59 7.19 -42.99
N VAL A 2 -11.89 7.53 -44.07
CA VAL A 2 -10.87 6.68 -44.68
C VAL A 2 -9.51 7.26 -44.27
N LEU A 3 -8.72 6.43 -43.58
CA LEU A 3 -7.40 6.83 -43.10
C LEU A 3 -6.33 6.47 -44.12
N GLN A 4 -5.54 7.46 -44.52
CA GLN A 4 -4.37 7.26 -45.35
C GLN A 4 -3.09 7.44 -44.52
N PHE A 5 -2.21 6.44 -44.58
CA PHE A 5 -0.92 6.43 -43.92
C PHE A 5 0.20 6.74 -44.93
N SER A 6 1.15 7.61 -44.59
CA SER A 6 2.35 7.86 -45.40
C SER A 6 3.50 8.47 -44.58
N ASP A 7 4.67 8.58 -45.20
CA ASP A 7 5.75 9.46 -44.74
C ASP A 7 5.31 10.94 -44.76
N ALA A 8 5.91 11.75 -43.89
CA ALA A 8 5.74 13.20 -43.89
C ALA A 8 6.57 13.88 -44.99
N ALA A 9 6.00 14.91 -45.59
CA ALA A 9 6.62 15.78 -46.60
C ALA A 9 6.89 17.19 -46.02
N PRO A 10 7.79 18.00 -46.63
CA PRO A 10 8.11 19.34 -46.14
C PRO A 10 6.90 20.27 -45.95
N GLU A 11 5.87 20.14 -46.79
CA GLU A 11 4.60 20.87 -46.69
C GLU A 11 3.75 20.49 -45.47
N ASP A 12 4.00 19.33 -44.85
CA ASP A 12 3.25 18.84 -43.69
C ASP A 12 3.73 19.48 -42.36
N VAL A 13 4.92 20.07 -42.34
CA VAL A 13 5.67 20.48 -41.12
C VAL A 13 4.83 21.33 -40.17
N ASP A 14 4.22 22.40 -40.68
CA ASP A 14 3.45 23.36 -39.87
C ASP A 14 2.22 22.70 -39.24
N ARG A 15 1.54 21.84 -40.01
CA ARG A 15 0.39 21.09 -39.53
C ARG A 15 0.79 20.06 -38.48
N ILE A 16 1.91 19.35 -38.66
CA ILE A 16 2.42 18.39 -37.67
C ILE A 16 2.76 19.10 -36.36
N ALA A 17 3.47 20.24 -36.41
CA ALA A 17 3.79 21.04 -35.22
C ALA A 17 2.53 21.53 -34.49
N SER A 18 1.50 21.92 -35.24
CA SER A 18 0.21 22.31 -34.68
C SER A 18 -0.53 21.13 -34.03
N VAL A 19 -0.57 19.97 -34.70
CA VAL A 19 -1.17 18.73 -34.14
C VAL A 19 -0.42 18.28 -32.88
N HIS A 20 0.91 18.45 -32.82
CA HIS A 20 1.69 18.18 -31.62
C HIS A 20 1.19 19.01 -30.44
N LEU A 21 1.14 20.33 -30.58
CA LEU A 21 0.68 21.19 -29.48
C LEU A 21 -0.76 20.85 -29.06
N SER A 22 -1.67 20.65 -30.01
CA SER A 22 -3.06 20.29 -29.70
C SER A 22 -3.19 18.91 -29.04
N ALA A 23 -2.41 17.91 -29.46
CA ALA A 23 -2.48 16.56 -28.91
C ALA A 23 -1.94 16.48 -27.47
N PHE A 24 -0.99 17.34 -27.12
CA PHE A 24 -0.34 17.39 -25.82
C PHE A 24 -0.79 18.57 -24.94
N ASP A 25 -1.85 19.28 -25.32
CA ASP A 25 -2.34 20.45 -24.56
C ASP A 25 -2.83 20.09 -23.14
N CYS A 26 -3.28 18.86 -22.91
CA CYS A 26 -3.60 18.39 -21.55
C CYS A 26 -2.37 17.85 -20.78
N ASN A 27 -1.19 17.81 -21.40
CA ASN A 27 0.01 17.32 -20.76
C ASN A 27 0.59 18.38 -19.81
N VAL A 28 0.56 18.09 -18.50
CA VAL A 28 1.04 18.99 -17.45
C VAL A 28 2.54 19.30 -17.54
N LEU A 29 3.36 18.37 -18.06
CA LEU A 29 4.79 18.59 -18.24
C LEU A 29 5.05 19.63 -19.35
N LEU A 30 4.27 19.59 -20.44
CA LEU A 30 4.37 20.58 -21.52
C LEU A 30 4.19 21.99 -20.98
N HIS A 31 3.15 22.20 -20.16
CA HIS A 31 2.85 23.51 -19.57
C HIS A 31 3.82 23.90 -18.46
N ALA A 32 4.40 22.95 -17.74
CA ALA A 32 5.49 23.25 -16.81
C ALA A 32 6.76 23.73 -17.54
N GLN A 33 7.07 23.15 -18.69
CA GLN A 33 8.24 23.51 -19.52
C GLN A 33 8.01 24.81 -20.32
N PHE A 34 6.79 25.03 -20.82
CA PHE A 34 6.41 26.15 -21.70
C PHE A 34 5.17 26.88 -21.15
N PRO A 35 5.27 27.56 -20.00
CA PRO A 35 4.11 28.08 -19.26
C PRO A 35 3.38 29.28 -19.88
N THR A 36 3.92 29.88 -20.94
CA THR A 36 3.35 31.09 -21.57
C THR A 36 2.98 30.85 -23.04
N PRO A 37 2.03 31.62 -23.59
CA PRO A 37 1.75 31.60 -25.03
C PRO A 37 2.99 31.88 -25.89
N ALA A 38 3.90 32.75 -25.41
CA ALA A 38 5.14 33.07 -26.11
C ALA A 38 6.12 31.87 -26.13
N SER A 39 6.24 31.14 -25.02
CA SER A 39 7.05 29.92 -24.96
C SER A 39 6.44 28.78 -25.80
N LEU A 40 5.11 28.66 -25.87
CA LEU A 40 4.44 27.68 -26.74
C LEU A 40 4.61 28.02 -28.23
N ALA A 41 4.52 29.30 -28.60
CA ALA A 41 4.82 29.74 -29.96
C ALA A 41 6.29 29.50 -30.34
N PHE A 42 7.21 29.69 -29.39
CA PHE A 42 8.62 29.31 -29.56
C PHE A 42 8.76 27.79 -29.79
N LEU A 43 8.07 26.96 -29.00
CA LEU A 43 8.07 25.50 -29.18
C LEU A 43 7.54 25.10 -30.55
N HIS A 44 6.45 25.72 -31.03
CA HIS A 44 5.92 25.47 -32.38
C HIS A 44 6.97 25.74 -33.46
N SER A 45 7.66 26.88 -33.38
CA SER A 45 8.72 27.24 -34.32
C SER A 45 9.90 26.25 -34.26
N LEU A 46 10.29 25.85 -33.05
CA LEU A 46 11.36 24.87 -32.82
C LEU A 46 11.00 23.50 -33.40
N LEU A 47 9.79 23.00 -33.13
CA LEU A 47 9.28 21.74 -33.68
C LEU A 47 9.26 21.79 -35.21
N SER A 48 8.81 22.89 -35.80
CA SER A 48 8.75 23.06 -37.25
C SER A 48 10.15 22.99 -37.88
N GLN A 49 11.13 23.66 -37.29
CA GLN A 49 12.52 23.61 -37.76
C GLN A 49 13.12 22.20 -37.65
N GLU A 50 12.90 21.52 -36.52
CA GLU A 50 13.39 20.15 -36.30
C GLU A 50 12.77 19.16 -37.30
N LEU A 51 11.45 19.25 -37.50
CA LEU A 51 10.70 18.42 -38.43
C LEU A 51 11.19 18.62 -39.87
N LEU A 52 11.31 19.87 -40.32
CA LEU A 52 11.79 20.18 -41.67
C LEU A 52 13.19 19.63 -41.91
N HIS A 53 14.10 19.84 -40.95
CA HIS A 53 15.46 19.30 -41.03
C HIS A 53 15.45 17.77 -41.10
N THR A 54 14.63 17.11 -40.29
CA THR A 54 14.54 15.64 -40.25
C THR A 54 13.99 15.08 -41.57
N ILE A 55 12.93 15.67 -42.13
CA ILE A 55 12.32 15.24 -43.39
C ILE A 55 13.30 15.42 -44.56
N GLN A 56 13.98 16.57 -44.63
CA GLN A 56 14.95 16.85 -45.71
C GLN A 56 16.20 15.94 -45.65
N ASN A 57 16.56 15.46 -44.46
CA ASN A 57 17.74 14.64 -44.22
C ASN A 57 17.41 13.19 -43.83
N ALA A 58 16.21 12.69 -44.18
CA ALA A 58 15.68 11.40 -43.72
C ALA A 58 16.67 10.21 -43.88
N GLN A 59 17.48 10.19 -44.94
CA GLN A 59 18.47 9.12 -45.16
C GLN A 59 19.67 9.14 -44.20
N THR A 60 19.93 10.26 -43.52
CA THR A 60 21.08 10.45 -42.63
C THR A 60 20.71 10.84 -41.20
N ALA A 61 19.46 11.26 -40.98
CA ALA A 61 18.97 11.73 -39.69
C ALA A 61 18.73 10.60 -38.67
N GLY A 62 18.67 9.34 -39.10
CA GLY A 62 18.36 8.21 -38.22
C GLY A 62 16.98 8.30 -37.58
N LYS A 63 16.06 9.05 -38.18
CA LYS A 63 14.70 9.29 -37.70
C LYS A 63 13.69 9.11 -38.84
N ALA A 64 12.47 8.70 -38.51
CA ALA A 64 11.34 8.66 -39.43
C ALA A 64 10.15 9.43 -38.85
N ILE A 65 9.42 10.13 -39.71
CA ILE A 65 8.22 10.89 -39.35
C ILE A 65 7.06 10.36 -40.18
N MET A 66 6.09 9.75 -39.52
CA MET A 66 4.92 9.16 -40.15
C MET A 66 3.69 10.01 -39.86
N VAL A 67 2.74 10.04 -40.79
CA VAL A 67 1.50 10.80 -40.68
C VAL A 67 0.28 9.98 -41.08
N VAL A 68 -0.85 10.28 -40.46
CA VAL A 68 -2.17 9.76 -40.84
C VAL A 68 -3.04 10.93 -41.28
N ARG A 69 -3.67 10.78 -42.44
CA ARG A 69 -4.59 11.75 -43.04
C ARG A 69 -6.00 11.21 -43.06
N ASP A 70 -6.96 12.11 -42.88
CA ASP A 70 -8.36 11.83 -43.19
C ASP A 70 -8.63 12.26 -44.64
N THR A 71 -8.79 11.29 -45.54
CA THR A 71 -9.00 11.58 -46.97
C THR A 71 -10.37 12.16 -47.26
N GLU A 72 -11.32 12.06 -46.32
CA GLU A 72 -12.65 12.68 -46.44
C GLU A 72 -12.66 14.14 -45.96
N ALA A 73 -11.65 14.56 -45.18
CA ALA A 73 -11.48 15.91 -44.67
C ALA A 73 -10.31 16.63 -45.36
N GLU A 74 -10.41 16.82 -46.69
CA GLU A 74 -9.41 17.51 -47.51
C GLU A 74 -7.98 16.96 -47.40
N ASN A 75 -7.85 15.67 -47.08
CA ASN A 75 -6.55 15.02 -46.87
C ASN A 75 -5.74 15.66 -45.71
N GLN A 76 -6.44 16.20 -44.71
CA GLN A 76 -5.83 16.85 -43.56
C GLN A 76 -5.09 15.83 -42.69
N ILE A 77 -3.92 16.22 -42.18
CA ILE A 77 -3.20 15.44 -41.16
C ILE A 77 -3.96 15.50 -39.85
N ILE A 78 -4.31 14.33 -39.35
CA ILE A 78 -5.03 14.14 -38.08
C ILE A 78 -4.15 13.50 -37.00
N GLY A 79 -3.00 12.94 -37.36
CA GLY A 79 -2.04 12.39 -36.42
C GLY A 79 -0.66 12.18 -37.03
N PHE A 80 0.35 12.10 -36.16
CA PHE A 80 1.74 11.89 -36.56
C PHE A 80 2.49 11.04 -35.53
N ALA A 81 3.59 10.43 -35.94
CA ALA A 81 4.56 9.79 -35.05
C ALA A 81 6.00 10.13 -35.45
N LYS A 82 6.86 10.30 -34.44
CA LYS A 82 8.31 10.44 -34.59
C LYS A 82 9.00 9.17 -34.09
N TRP A 83 9.86 8.60 -34.91
CA TRP A 83 10.61 7.39 -34.62
C TRP A 83 12.12 7.64 -34.69
N ASP A 84 12.87 7.18 -33.70
CA ASP A 84 14.31 6.95 -33.85
C ASP A 84 14.52 5.54 -34.42
N LEU A 85 15.39 5.42 -35.43
CA LEU A 85 15.69 4.17 -36.13
C LEU A 85 16.92 3.46 -35.52
N PRO A 86 17.05 2.12 -35.71
CA PRO A 86 18.22 1.36 -35.29
C PRO A 86 19.48 1.81 -36.06
N SER A 87 20.37 2.55 -35.40
CA SER A 87 21.66 3.09 -35.91
C SER A 87 21.59 4.18 -37.00
N VAL A 88 22.04 5.40 -36.65
CA VAL A 88 23.14 6.20 -37.23
C VAL A 88 23.58 7.18 -36.12
N SER A 89 24.84 7.60 -36.10
CA SER A 89 25.38 8.58 -35.12
C SER A 89 24.42 9.74 -34.89
N LYS A 90 23.98 9.93 -33.64
CA LYS A 90 23.22 11.11 -33.22
C LYS A 90 24.11 12.34 -33.40
N LYS A 91 23.92 13.14 -34.47
CA LYS A 91 24.35 14.53 -34.45
C LYS A 91 23.29 15.31 -33.68
N GLU A 92 23.68 15.97 -32.60
CA GLU A 92 22.77 16.88 -31.90
C GLU A 92 22.35 18.00 -32.84
N ILE A 93 21.05 18.04 -33.17
CA ILE A 93 20.44 19.12 -33.95
C ILE A 93 20.36 20.41 -33.12
N HIS A 94 20.56 20.32 -31.79
CA HIS A 94 20.36 21.41 -30.84
C HIS A 94 21.62 22.24 -30.53
N ALA A 95 22.75 22.00 -31.20
CA ALA A 95 23.94 22.83 -31.03
C ALA A 95 23.66 24.29 -31.47
N GLY A 96 23.51 25.21 -30.52
CA GLY A 96 23.34 26.64 -30.77
C GLY A 96 21.91 27.20 -30.67
N ILE A 97 20.95 26.48 -30.08
CA ILE A 97 19.60 27.02 -29.84
C ILE A 97 19.64 28.18 -28.84
N THR A 98 19.05 29.31 -29.23
CA THR A 98 18.75 30.42 -28.30
C THR A 98 17.35 30.21 -27.72
N TRP A 99 17.28 29.77 -26.47
CA TRP A 99 16.02 29.50 -25.78
C TRP A 99 15.25 30.78 -25.44
N HIS A 100 13.93 30.75 -25.62
CA HIS A 100 13.07 31.85 -25.15
C HIS A 100 13.13 31.93 -23.61
N ARG A 101 13.16 33.15 -23.07
CA ARG A 101 13.36 33.40 -21.62
C ARG A 101 12.30 32.76 -20.71
N ASP A 102 11.08 32.56 -21.24
CA ASP A 102 9.96 31.99 -20.48
C ASP A 102 9.96 30.45 -20.51
N VAL A 103 10.90 29.81 -21.21
CA VAL A 103 11.08 28.35 -21.19
C VAL A 103 11.74 27.93 -19.88
N ARG A 104 11.11 27.01 -19.16
CA ARG A 104 11.58 26.49 -17.88
C ARG A 104 12.49 25.28 -18.10
N ARG A 105 13.76 25.57 -18.41
CA ARG A 105 14.77 24.56 -18.74
C ARG A 105 15.02 23.55 -17.62
N GLU A 106 14.82 23.93 -16.37
CA GLU A 106 14.97 23.02 -15.22
C GLU A 106 14.04 21.80 -15.29
N PHE A 107 12.87 21.89 -15.92
CA PHE A 107 11.97 20.74 -16.12
C PHE A 107 12.28 19.99 -17.41
N LEU A 108 12.72 20.72 -18.45
CA LEU A 108 13.08 20.15 -19.75
C LEU A 108 14.34 19.28 -19.64
N ASP A 109 15.40 19.84 -19.07
CA ASP A 109 16.70 19.18 -18.95
C ASP A 109 16.61 17.96 -18.01
N VAL A 110 15.86 18.08 -16.89
CA VAL A 110 15.64 16.98 -15.93
C VAL A 110 14.81 15.85 -16.55
N TYR A 111 13.76 16.16 -17.31
CA TYR A 111 12.99 15.15 -18.02
C TYR A 111 13.86 14.39 -19.04
N GLN A 112 14.62 15.14 -19.85
CA GLN A 112 15.49 14.55 -20.87
C GLN A 112 16.52 13.60 -20.23
N GLU A 113 17.14 14.00 -19.12
CA GLU A 113 18.08 13.16 -18.38
C GLU A 113 17.41 11.89 -17.82
N LYS A 114 16.21 12.03 -17.23
CA LYS A 114 15.44 10.89 -16.70
C LYS A 114 15.06 9.90 -17.80
N ALA A 115 14.56 10.39 -18.94
CA ALA A 115 14.15 9.56 -20.08
C ALA A 115 15.33 8.78 -20.68
N GLU A 116 16.47 9.44 -20.94
CA GLU A 116 17.65 8.73 -21.47
C GLU A 116 18.19 7.70 -20.46
N ARG A 117 18.22 8.02 -19.15
CA ARG A 117 18.61 7.04 -18.12
C ARG A 117 17.66 5.85 -18.09
N ALA A 118 16.35 6.07 -18.17
CA ALA A 118 15.36 5.00 -18.17
C ALA A 118 15.49 4.10 -19.41
N LYS A 119 15.72 4.69 -20.59
CA LYS A 119 16.05 3.94 -21.81
C LYS A 119 17.27 3.04 -21.61
N VAL A 120 18.35 3.57 -21.04
CA VAL A 120 19.58 2.80 -20.78
C VAL A 120 19.31 1.64 -19.82
N ARG A 121 18.48 1.82 -18.79
CA ARG A 121 18.10 0.74 -17.87
C ARG A 121 17.31 -0.37 -18.58
N VAL A 122 16.39 -0.02 -19.48
CA VAL A 122 15.53 -1.00 -20.18
C VAL A 122 16.24 -1.69 -21.35
N ILE A 123 16.92 -0.94 -22.21
CA ILE A 123 17.49 -1.41 -23.47
C ILE A 123 19.00 -1.72 -23.36
N GLY A 124 19.71 -1.07 -22.44
CA GLY A 124 21.18 -1.06 -22.41
C GLY A 124 21.76 -0.46 -23.69
N ASP A 125 22.81 -1.08 -24.21
CA ASP A 125 23.49 -0.67 -25.45
C ASP A 125 22.89 -1.27 -26.72
N LYS A 126 21.76 -1.99 -26.61
CA LYS A 126 21.14 -2.65 -27.77
C LYS A 126 20.53 -1.60 -28.71
N SER A 127 20.62 -1.87 -30.01
CA SER A 127 19.88 -1.09 -31.00
C SER A 127 18.38 -1.32 -30.84
N CYS A 128 17.57 -0.27 -31.00
CA CYS A 128 16.11 -0.35 -30.92
C CYS A 128 15.46 0.68 -31.84
N TYR A 129 14.22 0.41 -32.25
CA TYR A 129 13.32 1.47 -32.68
C TYR A 129 12.79 2.18 -31.43
N ARG A 130 12.77 3.52 -31.42
CA ARG A 130 12.14 4.29 -30.33
C ARG A 130 11.01 5.15 -30.86
N LEU A 131 9.80 4.93 -30.37
CA LEU A 131 8.70 5.86 -30.61
C LEU A 131 8.86 7.03 -29.63
N THR A 132 9.32 8.18 -30.14
CA THR A 132 9.59 9.36 -29.30
C THR A 132 8.36 10.22 -29.12
N PHE A 133 7.49 10.29 -30.12
CA PHE A 133 6.21 10.99 -30.04
C PHE A 133 5.17 10.27 -30.87
N VAL A 134 3.94 10.19 -30.37
CA VAL A 134 2.74 9.97 -31.17
C VAL A 134 1.65 10.92 -30.71
N GLY A 135 1.11 11.68 -31.65
CA GLY A 135 0.05 12.65 -31.39
C GLY A 135 -1.10 12.43 -32.33
N THR A 136 -2.32 12.47 -31.80
CA THR A 136 -3.55 12.51 -32.60
C THR A 136 -4.30 13.77 -32.21
N HIS A 137 -4.74 14.54 -33.20
CA HIS A 137 -5.51 15.75 -32.98
C HIS A 137 -6.76 15.43 -32.11
N PRO A 138 -7.11 16.26 -31.11
CA PRO A 138 -8.19 15.98 -30.16
C PRO A 138 -9.52 15.52 -30.82
N ASP A 139 -9.95 16.20 -31.90
CA ASP A 139 -11.18 15.87 -32.65
C ASP A 139 -11.19 14.49 -33.35
N TYR A 140 -10.03 13.81 -33.36
CA TYR A 140 -9.82 12.52 -34.04
C TYR A 140 -9.30 11.44 -33.09
N GLN A 141 -9.26 11.69 -31.78
CA GLN A 141 -8.91 10.67 -30.79
C GLN A 141 -9.87 9.46 -30.85
N GLY A 142 -9.36 8.27 -30.52
CA GLY A 142 -10.13 7.02 -30.57
C GLY A 142 -10.42 6.48 -31.97
N LYS A 143 -10.04 7.19 -33.04
CA LYS A 143 -10.34 6.77 -34.43
C LYS A 143 -9.24 5.91 -35.08
N GLY A 144 -8.27 5.41 -34.31
CA GLY A 144 -7.26 4.44 -34.77
C GLY A 144 -5.97 5.01 -35.38
N ALA A 145 -5.81 6.34 -35.48
CA ALA A 145 -4.61 6.97 -36.04
C ALA A 145 -3.32 6.56 -35.31
N ALA A 146 -3.29 6.70 -33.98
CA ALA A 146 -2.14 6.29 -33.15
C ALA A 146 -1.80 4.79 -33.31
N THR A 147 -2.81 3.94 -33.45
CA THR A 147 -2.63 2.50 -33.70
C THR A 147 -1.91 2.24 -35.02
N LEU A 148 -2.34 2.88 -36.11
CA LEU A 148 -1.71 2.75 -37.43
C LEU A 148 -0.25 3.24 -37.39
N LEU A 149 -0.03 4.41 -36.80
CA LEU A 149 1.30 5.01 -36.64
C LEU A 149 2.25 4.12 -35.83
N THR A 150 1.74 3.47 -34.79
CA THR A 150 2.53 2.56 -33.95
C THR A 150 2.82 1.24 -34.67
N LYS A 151 1.83 0.68 -35.38
CA LYS A 151 1.96 -0.58 -36.13
C LYS A 151 3.06 -0.54 -37.19
N TRP A 152 3.24 0.60 -37.87
CA TRP A 152 4.33 0.77 -38.83
C TRP A 152 5.72 0.46 -38.24
N GLY A 153 6.02 1.01 -37.07
CA GLY A 153 7.32 0.77 -36.43
C GLY A 153 7.44 -0.66 -35.91
N LEU A 154 6.33 -1.25 -35.45
CA LEU A 154 6.27 -2.63 -35.01
C LEU A 154 6.54 -3.64 -36.15
N GLU A 155 5.94 -3.43 -37.32
CA GLU A 155 6.12 -4.29 -38.49
C GLU A 155 7.60 -4.32 -38.92
N ARG A 156 8.23 -3.14 -39.02
CA ARG A 156 9.66 -3.02 -39.38
C ARG A 156 10.58 -3.60 -38.32
N ALA A 157 10.31 -3.32 -37.05
CA ALA A 157 11.07 -3.87 -35.94
C ALA A 157 10.99 -5.40 -35.91
N LYS A 158 9.85 -5.98 -36.30
CA LYS A 158 9.69 -7.42 -36.45
C LYS A 158 10.52 -7.97 -37.61
N GLU A 159 10.47 -7.32 -38.77
CA GLU A 159 11.29 -7.68 -39.94
C GLU A 159 12.79 -7.63 -39.63
N ASP A 160 13.23 -6.60 -38.90
CA ASP A 160 14.63 -6.41 -38.51
C ASP A 160 15.04 -7.28 -37.30
N ASN A 161 14.08 -7.91 -36.62
CA ASN A 161 14.26 -8.60 -35.34
C ASN A 161 14.94 -7.72 -34.27
N VAL A 162 14.47 -6.48 -34.16
CA VAL A 162 14.97 -5.44 -33.26
C VAL A 162 13.87 -5.04 -32.27
N PRO A 163 14.17 -4.75 -30.99
CA PRO A 163 13.16 -4.29 -30.03
C PRO A 163 12.58 -2.91 -30.36
N VAL A 164 11.37 -2.67 -29.83
CA VAL A 164 10.73 -1.34 -29.85
C VAL A 164 10.58 -0.79 -28.43
N TYR A 165 11.09 0.40 -28.20
CA TYR A 165 11.05 1.11 -26.91
C TYR A 165 10.18 2.37 -27.00
N LEU A 166 9.49 2.72 -25.92
CA LEU A 166 8.80 4.00 -25.78
C LEU A 166 8.61 4.39 -24.32
N GLU A 167 8.42 5.69 -24.09
CA GLU A 167 7.89 6.26 -22.88
C GLU A 167 6.40 6.60 -23.09
N SER A 168 5.54 6.03 -22.27
CA SER A 168 4.08 6.24 -22.34
C SER A 168 3.62 6.94 -21.08
N THR A 169 2.77 7.97 -21.22
CA THR A 169 1.95 8.41 -20.08
C THR A 169 1.13 7.23 -19.55
N VAL A 170 0.78 7.27 -18.27
CA VAL A 170 0.01 6.18 -17.63
C VAL A 170 -1.33 5.98 -18.36
N ALA A 171 -2.02 7.06 -18.74
CA ALA A 171 -3.29 7.02 -19.47
C ALA A 171 -3.18 6.36 -20.86
N ALA A 172 -2.07 6.60 -21.59
CA ALA A 172 -1.87 6.03 -22.92
C ALA A 172 -1.36 4.58 -22.89
N SER A 173 -0.85 4.09 -21.75
CA SER A 173 -0.18 2.78 -21.64
C SER A 173 -1.05 1.61 -22.08
N SER A 174 -2.37 1.69 -21.86
CA SER A 174 -3.33 0.65 -22.26
C SER A 174 -3.35 0.41 -23.79
N LEU A 175 -3.12 1.45 -24.60
CA LEU A 175 -3.00 1.31 -26.05
C LEU A 175 -1.80 0.45 -26.42
N TYR A 176 -0.65 0.73 -25.81
CA TYR A 176 0.59 0.04 -26.12
C TYR A 176 0.57 -1.40 -25.59
N ARG A 177 -0.05 -1.67 -24.44
CA ARG A 177 -0.27 -3.04 -23.95
C ARG A 177 -1.06 -3.88 -24.96
N ARG A 178 -2.15 -3.34 -25.54
CA ARG A 178 -2.90 -4.00 -26.63
C ARG A 178 -2.08 -4.23 -27.90
N LEU A 179 -0.99 -3.48 -28.06
CA LEU A 179 -0.02 -3.63 -29.14
C LEU A 179 1.20 -4.49 -28.75
N GLY A 180 1.15 -5.19 -27.61
CA GLY A 180 2.18 -6.14 -27.17
C GLY A 180 3.37 -5.52 -26.45
N PHE A 181 3.27 -4.27 -25.95
CA PHE A 181 4.32 -3.64 -25.14
C PHE A 181 4.18 -3.96 -23.65
N MET A 182 5.29 -4.35 -23.01
CA MET A 182 5.37 -4.59 -21.57
C MET A 182 5.98 -3.39 -20.85
N SER A 183 5.41 -2.98 -19.71
CA SER A 183 6.03 -2.00 -18.80
C SER A 183 7.21 -2.65 -18.08
N LEU A 184 8.43 -2.12 -18.21
CA LEU A 184 9.64 -2.72 -17.62
C LEU A 184 10.38 -1.80 -16.64
N ASP A 185 10.05 -0.51 -16.66
CA ASP A 185 10.63 0.55 -15.81
C ASP A 185 9.66 1.75 -15.85
N GLY A 186 9.98 2.81 -15.13
CA GLY A 186 9.22 4.05 -15.16
C GLY A 186 10.04 5.25 -14.74
N LEU A 187 9.43 6.42 -14.86
CA LEU A 187 9.99 7.67 -14.37
C LEU A 187 8.87 8.54 -13.82
N SER A 188 9.21 9.29 -12.77
CA SER A 188 8.33 10.31 -12.21
C SER A 188 9.08 11.64 -12.03
N MET A 189 8.34 12.75 -12.01
CA MET A 189 8.87 14.07 -11.72
C MET A 189 7.83 14.95 -11.01
N ALA A 190 8.26 15.62 -9.93
CA ALA A 190 7.45 16.64 -9.29
C ALA A 190 7.44 17.92 -10.14
N LEU A 191 6.24 18.43 -10.38
CA LEU A 191 5.96 19.65 -11.12
C LEU A 191 5.44 20.74 -10.17
N PRO A 192 5.57 22.02 -10.57
CA PRO A 192 4.97 23.10 -9.81
C PRO A 192 3.44 22.94 -9.74
N PRO A 193 2.79 23.42 -8.67
CA PRO A 193 1.34 23.43 -8.57
C PRO A 193 0.72 24.22 -9.74
N ILE A 194 -0.40 23.74 -10.25
CA ILE A 194 -1.25 24.51 -11.17
C ILE A 194 -2.10 25.46 -10.30
N GLU A 195 -2.32 26.71 -10.74
CA GLU A 195 -3.14 27.67 -9.97
C GLU A 195 -4.48 27.03 -9.55
N ASN A 196 -4.79 27.10 -8.25
CA ASN A 196 -5.93 26.48 -7.54
C ASN A 196 -5.81 25.00 -7.12
N ASP A 197 -4.67 24.33 -7.32
CA ASP A 197 -4.41 23.01 -6.75
C ASP A 197 -3.40 23.08 -5.59
N SER A 198 -3.68 22.35 -4.50
CA SER A 198 -2.92 22.42 -3.24
C SER A 198 -2.01 21.20 -2.99
N GLY A 199 -2.00 20.24 -3.92
CA GLY A 199 -1.15 19.05 -3.86
C GLY A 199 0.12 19.13 -4.75
N PRO A 200 1.13 18.28 -4.49
CA PRO A 200 2.23 18.09 -5.43
C PRO A 200 1.72 17.49 -6.75
N ASN A 201 1.90 18.21 -7.85
CA ASN A 201 1.57 17.71 -9.18
C ASN A 201 2.68 16.76 -9.65
N ILE A 202 2.41 15.47 -9.82
CA ILE A 202 3.42 14.47 -10.21
C ILE A 202 3.17 14.05 -11.65
N TYR A 203 4.19 14.20 -12.50
CA TYR A 203 4.19 13.67 -13.86
C TYR A 203 4.80 12.27 -13.89
N GLU A 204 4.19 11.36 -14.63
CA GLU A 204 4.56 9.94 -14.66
C GLU A 204 4.51 9.33 -16.07
N GLU A 205 5.53 8.53 -16.38
CA GLU A 205 5.58 7.72 -17.59
C GLU A 205 6.07 6.30 -17.28
N LEU A 206 5.53 5.35 -18.04
CA LEU A 206 5.95 3.96 -18.07
C LEU A 206 6.89 3.75 -19.26
N CYS A 207 8.04 3.14 -18.98
CA CYS A 207 9.00 2.76 -20.00
C CYS A 207 8.65 1.37 -20.51
N MET A 208 8.19 1.30 -21.75
CA MET A 208 7.62 0.09 -22.31
C MET A 208 8.49 -0.48 -23.42
N LEU A 209 8.54 -1.81 -23.49
CA LEU A 209 9.35 -2.56 -24.44
C LEU A 209 8.51 -3.61 -25.16
N ARG A 210 8.72 -3.75 -26.47
CA ARG A 210 8.26 -4.90 -27.24
C ARG A 210 9.43 -5.62 -27.89
N THR A 211 9.43 -6.95 -27.77
CA THR A 211 10.42 -7.87 -28.35
C THR A 211 9.72 -9.00 -29.10
N TRP A 212 10.48 -9.76 -29.89
CA TRP A 212 9.96 -10.81 -30.78
C TRP A 212 10.48 -12.22 -30.44
N LYS A 213 11.18 -12.37 -29.32
CA LYS A 213 11.86 -13.63 -28.98
C LYS A 213 10.92 -14.77 -28.55
N ASP A 214 9.68 -14.46 -28.19
CA ASP A 214 8.69 -15.40 -27.68
C ASP A 214 7.29 -15.04 -28.23
N ASP A 215 7.15 -14.98 -29.57
CA ASP A 215 5.84 -14.83 -30.22
C ASP A 215 5.03 -16.12 -29.95
N ASP A 216 4.07 -16.10 -28.99
CA ASP A 216 2.64 -16.44 -29.20
C ASP A 216 1.82 -16.73 -27.92
N ASP A 217 2.34 -16.48 -26.71
CA ASP A 217 1.47 -16.44 -25.53
C ASP A 217 1.00 -15.00 -25.35
N GLY A 218 -0.29 -14.75 -25.63
CA GLY A 218 -0.90 -13.43 -25.47
C GLY A 218 -0.54 -12.83 -24.11
N MET A 219 -0.44 -11.50 -24.02
CA MET A 219 -0.17 -10.79 -22.76
C MET A 219 -1.06 -11.32 -21.64
N GLU A 220 -0.51 -12.21 -20.81
CA GLU A 220 -1.22 -12.78 -19.69
C GLU A 220 -1.28 -11.68 -18.64
N TYR A 221 -2.47 -11.08 -18.49
CA TYR A 221 -2.70 -10.15 -17.41
C TYR A 221 -2.55 -10.92 -16.11
N TRP A 222 -1.64 -10.47 -15.24
CA TRP A 222 -1.41 -11.14 -13.97
C TRP A 222 -2.62 -10.93 -13.04
N ASP A 223 -3.30 -12.03 -12.70
CA ASP A 223 -4.47 -12.05 -11.82
C ASP A 223 -4.34 -13.04 -10.65
N SER A 224 -3.14 -13.57 -10.41
CA SER A 224 -2.82 -14.51 -9.32
C SER A 224 -2.94 -13.88 -7.92
N SER A 225 -2.75 -14.72 -6.91
CA SER A 225 -2.78 -14.37 -5.49
C SER A 225 -1.60 -13.50 -5.08
N LEU A 226 -1.84 -12.55 -4.16
CA LEU A 226 -0.80 -11.74 -3.53
C LEU A 226 -0.18 -12.38 -2.27
N GLU A 227 -0.56 -13.61 -1.92
CA GLU A 227 0.15 -14.35 -0.89
C GLU A 227 1.64 -14.48 -1.24
N ILE A 228 2.52 -14.33 -0.25
CA ILE A 228 3.97 -14.29 -0.48
C ILE A 228 4.46 -15.59 -1.12
N SER A 229 3.90 -16.74 -0.72
CA SER A 229 4.20 -18.03 -1.33
C SER A 229 3.77 -18.12 -2.79
N SER A 230 2.60 -17.58 -3.15
CA SER A 230 2.11 -17.58 -4.53
C SER A 230 2.95 -16.68 -5.41
N LEU A 231 3.27 -15.46 -4.96
CA LEU A 231 4.15 -14.54 -5.68
C LEU A 231 5.53 -15.15 -5.93
N ARG A 232 6.08 -15.86 -4.94
CA ARG A 232 7.35 -16.55 -5.10
C ARG A 232 7.29 -17.61 -6.20
N LEU A 233 6.23 -18.41 -6.25
CA LEU A 233 6.04 -19.41 -7.31
C LEU A 233 5.90 -18.75 -8.69
N ASP A 234 5.15 -17.64 -8.78
CA ASP A 234 5.02 -16.89 -10.02
C ASP A 234 6.40 -16.37 -10.49
N TYR A 235 7.21 -15.84 -9.58
CA TYR A 235 8.57 -15.35 -9.89
C TYR A 235 9.57 -16.47 -10.23
N GLU A 236 9.39 -17.66 -9.66
CA GLU A 236 10.13 -18.87 -10.05
C GLU A 236 9.71 -19.36 -11.45
N ALA A 237 8.45 -19.13 -11.84
CA ALA A 237 7.92 -19.32 -13.19
C ALA A 237 8.21 -18.15 -14.15
N GLU A 238 9.26 -17.37 -13.88
CA GLU A 238 9.74 -16.24 -14.69
C GLU A 238 8.80 -15.03 -14.81
N MET A 239 7.75 -14.95 -13.96
CA MET A 239 6.94 -13.73 -13.86
C MET A 239 7.80 -12.56 -13.40
N LYS A 240 7.58 -11.39 -14.00
CA LYS A 240 8.32 -10.17 -13.68
C LYS A 240 7.60 -9.39 -12.58
N PRO A 241 8.30 -8.90 -11.53
CA PRO A 241 7.70 -8.02 -10.53
C PRO A 241 6.98 -6.80 -11.13
N GLN A 242 7.45 -6.28 -12.27
CA GLN A 242 6.79 -5.18 -12.99
C GLN A 242 5.38 -5.53 -13.48
N THR A 243 5.12 -6.79 -13.88
CA THR A 243 3.78 -7.23 -14.28
C THR A 243 2.83 -7.21 -13.09
N VAL A 244 3.30 -7.67 -11.92
CA VAL A 244 2.57 -7.62 -10.65
C VAL A 244 2.29 -6.17 -10.24
N VAL A 245 3.29 -5.28 -10.34
CA VAL A 245 3.11 -3.84 -10.07
C VAL A 245 2.07 -3.23 -11.00
N GLN A 246 2.07 -3.56 -12.29
CA GLN A 246 1.05 -3.05 -13.22
C GLN A 246 -0.35 -3.47 -12.79
N ALA A 247 -0.55 -4.75 -12.49
CA ALA A 247 -1.84 -5.28 -12.06
C ALA A 247 -2.32 -4.63 -10.75
N ILE A 248 -1.43 -4.38 -9.81
CA ILE A 248 -1.74 -3.69 -8.55
C ILE A 248 -2.21 -2.27 -8.78
N TYR A 249 -1.51 -1.50 -9.62
CA TYR A 249 -1.93 -0.13 -9.91
C TYR A 249 -3.22 -0.07 -10.74
N ASP A 250 -3.45 -1.04 -11.63
CA ASP A 250 -4.74 -1.20 -12.32
C ASP A 250 -5.87 -1.48 -11.30
N ARG A 251 -5.62 -2.34 -10.27
CA ARG A 251 -6.57 -2.58 -9.15
C ARG A 251 -6.79 -1.33 -8.30
N ILE A 252 -5.73 -0.58 -7.97
CA ILE A 252 -5.81 0.66 -7.19
C ILE A 252 -6.65 1.71 -7.91
N GLU A 253 -6.44 1.89 -9.21
CA GLU A 253 -7.22 2.85 -10.00
C GLU A 253 -8.70 2.45 -10.06
N ALA A 254 -9.00 1.17 -10.28
CA ALA A 254 -10.37 0.66 -10.24
C ALA A 254 -11.04 0.84 -8.86
N TYR A 255 -10.26 0.73 -7.77
CA TYR A 255 -10.75 0.87 -6.40
C TYR A 255 -10.93 2.32 -5.94
N ARG A 256 -10.35 3.29 -6.65
CA ARG A 256 -10.41 4.73 -6.30
C ARG A 256 -11.85 5.23 -6.21
N GLU A 257 -12.74 4.75 -7.06
CA GLU A 257 -14.17 5.09 -7.05
C GLU A 257 -14.95 4.46 -5.89
N VAL A 258 -14.39 3.41 -5.26
CA VAL A 258 -15.01 2.74 -4.11
C VAL A 258 -14.70 3.48 -2.82
N GLN A 259 -13.43 3.77 -2.56
CA GLN A 259 -12.96 4.51 -1.37
C GLN A 259 -11.83 5.49 -1.74
N PRO A 260 -12.15 6.72 -2.18
CA PRO A 260 -11.15 7.67 -2.66
C PRO A 260 -10.19 8.17 -1.57
N SER A 261 -10.58 8.06 -0.29
CA SER A 261 -9.79 8.44 0.88
C SER A 261 -8.84 7.33 1.39
N LEU A 262 -8.67 6.23 0.64
CA LEU A 262 -7.87 5.09 1.08
C LEU A 262 -6.39 5.43 1.29
N TRP A 263 -5.80 6.23 0.40
CA TRP A 263 -4.38 6.56 0.42
C TRP A 263 -4.19 8.01 0.88
N ILE A 264 -3.39 8.21 1.94
CA ILE A 264 -2.86 9.55 2.28
C ILE A 264 -1.70 9.88 1.34
N HIS A 265 -0.88 8.87 1.04
CA HIS A 265 0.20 8.95 0.06
C HIS A 265 0.20 7.68 -0.77
N LEU A 266 0.10 7.80 -2.10
CA LEU A 266 0.33 6.69 -3.04
C LEU A 266 1.67 6.93 -3.74
N GLN A 267 2.52 5.91 -3.84
CA GLN A 267 3.73 6.04 -4.63
C GLN A 267 3.37 6.26 -6.11
N PRO A 268 4.13 7.07 -6.84
CA PRO A 268 4.05 7.09 -8.29
C PRO A 268 4.36 5.69 -8.86
N ILE A 269 3.54 5.18 -9.78
CA ILE A 269 3.77 3.88 -10.44
C ILE A 269 5.14 3.86 -11.12
N GLY A 270 5.58 5.00 -11.65
CA GLY A 270 6.88 5.12 -12.30
C GLY A 270 8.05 4.78 -11.35
N GLU A 271 7.97 5.20 -10.09
CA GLU A 271 8.97 4.91 -9.06
C GLU A 271 8.94 3.43 -8.65
N VAL A 272 7.74 2.86 -8.45
CA VAL A 272 7.60 1.44 -8.08
C VAL A 272 8.07 0.52 -9.21
N MET A 273 7.78 0.85 -10.47
CA MET A 273 8.29 0.14 -11.64
C MET A 273 9.82 0.17 -11.72
N SER A 274 10.42 1.32 -11.43
CA SER A 274 11.88 1.45 -11.40
C SER A 274 12.51 0.64 -10.26
N GLN A 275 11.89 0.61 -9.09
CA GLN A 275 12.30 -0.23 -7.96
C GLN A 275 12.20 -1.72 -8.30
N ALA A 276 11.07 -2.15 -8.89
CA ALA A 276 10.88 -3.52 -9.37
C ALA A 276 11.91 -3.92 -10.42
N HIS A 277 12.28 -3.01 -11.32
CA HIS A 277 13.37 -3.23 -12.28
C HIS A 277 14.71 -3.44 -11.59
N ALA A 278 15.04 -2.59 -10.61
CA ALA A 278 16.30 -2.64 -9.88
C ALA A 278 16.48 -3.94 -9.06
N LEU A 279 15.40 -4.62 -8.67
CA LEU A 279 15.47 -5.89 -7.94
C LEU A 279 16.28 -6.97 -8.67
N ASN A 280 16.14 -7.08 -9.99
CA ASN A 280 16.91 -8.03 -10.79
C ASN A 280 18.41 -7.67 -10.88
N GLN A 281 18.73 -6.37 -10.75
CA GLN A 281 20.12 -5.92 -10.74
C GLN A 281 20.76 -6.13 -9.37
N ARG A 282 20.00 -5.95 -8.28
CA ARG A 282 20.46 -6.13 -6.90
C ARG A 282 20.60 -7.61 -6.53
N TRP A 283 19.70 -8.47 -7.03
CA TRP A 283 19.71 -9.93 -6.81
C TRP A 283 19.52 -10.69 -8.13
N PRO A 284 20.58 -10.80 -8.96
CA PRO A 284 20.52 -11.46 -10.26
C PRO A 284 20.44 -12.99 -10.15
N ILE A 285 20.91 -13.56 -9.04
CA ILE A 285 20.94 -15.00 -8.78
C ILE A 285 19.66 -15.37 -7.99
N PRO A 286 18.76 -16.21 -8.54
CA PRO A 286 17.49 -16.56 -7.89
C PRO A 286 17.65 -17.11 -6.47
N GLU A 287 18.68 -17.92 -6.23
CA GLU A 287 18.96 -18.54 -4.93
C GLU A 287 19.38 -17.53 -3.85
N GLU A 288 19.81 -16.33 -4.24
CA GLU A 288 20.22 -15.25 -3.35
C GLU A 288 19.10 -14.23 -3.09
N ARG A 289 17.92 -14.41 -3.70
CA ARG A 289 16.80 -13.48 -3.55
C ARG A 289 16.29 -13.48 -2.10
N PRO A 290 16.10 -12.30 -1.49
CA PRO A 290 15.63 -12.18 -0.12
C PRO A 290 14.15 -12.57 0.03
N PRO A 291 13.66 -12.78 1.27
CA PRO A 291 12.33 -13.32 1.53
C PRO A 291 11.15 -12.51 0.98
N LEU A 292 11.31 -11.19 0.79
CA LEU A 292 10.25 -10.29 0.30
C LEU A 292 10.56 -9.77 -1.12
N TRP A 293 11.43 -10.44 -1.89
CA TRP A 293 11.80 -10.01 -3.23
C TRP A 293 10.56 -9.85 -4.13
N GLY A 294 10.31 -8.62 -4.57
CA GLY A 294 9.15 -8.30 -5.43
C GLY A 294 7.83 -8.16 -4.69
N VAL A 295 7.78 -8.38 -3.37
CA VAL A 295 6.53 -8.39 -2.59
C VAL A 295 6.03 -6.95 -2.34
N PRO A 296 4.84 -6.58 -2.82
CA PRO A 296 4.25 -5.26 -2.64
C PRO A 296 3.69 -5.07 -1.22
N PHE A 297 4.01 -3.95 -0.58
CA PHE A 297 3.54 -3.65 0.79
C PHE A 297 3.19 -2.17 1.00
N SER A 298 2.31 -1.93 1.97
CA SER A 298 1.97 -0.58 2.43
C SER A 298 2.45 -0.34 3.86
N VAL A 299 2.61 0.92 4.26
CA VAL A 299 2.98 1.28 5.65
C VAL A 299 2.04 2.34 6.20
N LYS A 300 1.38 2.05 7.31
CA LYS A 300 0.49 2.98 8.02
C LYS A 300 1.13 4.37 8.12
N ASP A 301 0.31 5.41 8.04
CA ASP A 301 0.81 6.78 7.92
C ASP A 301 1.69 7.24 9.09
N SER A 302 1.62 6.58 10.26
CA SER A 302 2.51 6.79 11.40
C SER A 302 3.92 6.23 11.28
N ILE A 303 4.26 5.51 10.21
CA ILE A 303 5.58 4.89 10.00
C ILE A 303 6.41 5.77 9.06
N ASN A 304 7.57 6.25 9.50
CA ASN A 304 8.41 7.16 8.72
C ASN A 304 8.97 6.50 7.45
N VAL A 305 8.89 7.22 6.34
CA VAL A 305 9.62 6.93 5.10
C VAL A 305 10.34 8.19 4.68
N VAL A 306 11.67 8.12 4.54
CA VAL A 306 12.49 9.30 4.25
C VAL A 306 11.98 10.04 3.00
N GLY A 307 11.85 11.36 3.10
CA GLY A 307 11.37 12.21 2.00
C GLY A 307 9.87 12.20 1.76
N ILE A 308 9.08 11.37 2.45
CA ILE A 308 7.61 11.32 2.33
C ILE A 308 6.99 11.82 3.64
N PRO A 309 6.03 12.75 3.60
CA PRO A 309 5.36 13.23 4.81
C PRO A 309 4.76 12.09 5.65
N THR A 310 5.00 12.14 6.95
CA THR A 310 4.28 11.38 7.97
C THR A 310 3.28 12.33 8.60
N THR A 311 1.99 12.10 8.37
CA THR A 311 0.92 13.01 8.81
C THR A 311 0.23 12.55 10.08
N ILE A 312 0.37 11.27 10.45
CA ILE A 312 -0.30 10.65 11.60
C ILE A 312 -1.82 10.86 11.61
N GLY A 313 -2.43 10.99 10.43
CA GLY A 313 -3.85 11.36 10.28
C GLY A 313 -4.15 12.78 10.80
N CYS A 314 -3.16 13.64 10.93
CA CYS A 314 -3.23 15.00 11.47
C CYS A 314 -2.38 15.97 10.63
N PRO A 315 -2.96 16.64 9.61
CA PRO A 315 -2.23 17.58 8.76
C PRO A 315 -1.43 18.65 9.53
N ALA A 316 -1.95 19.13 10.67
CA ALA A 316 -1.32 20.15 11.50
C ALA A 316 -0.04 19.68 12.24
N LEU A 317 0.17 18.36 12.32
CA LEU A 317 1.35 17.74 12.92
C LEU A 317 2.22 17.03 11.88
N ALA A 318 1.92 17.19 10.59
CA ALA A 318 2.66 16.53 9.53
C ALA A 318 4.10 17.04 9.46
N PHE A 319 5.03 16.11 9.23
CA PHE A 319 6.45 16.42 9.04
C PHE A 319 7.06 15.44 8.02
N THR A 320 8.15 15.85 7.37
CA THR A 320 8.90 14.96 6.48
C THR A 320 10.12 14.41 7.24
N PRO A 321 10.21 13.10 7.49
CA PRO A 321 11.30 12.51 8.24
C PRO A 321 12.60 12.50 7.42
N THR A 322 13.73 12.65 8.11
CA THR A 322 15.09 12.58 7.54
C THR A 322 15.66 11.16 7.49
N SER A 323 14.97 10.20 8.09
CA SER A 323 15.32 8.78 8.09
C SER A 323 14.06 7.92 8.13
N SER A 324 14.06 6.81 7.39
CA SER A 324 12.97 5.84 7.43
C SER A 324 12.94 5.06 8.75
N ALA A 325 11.77 4.52 9.06
CA ALA A 325 11.61 3.58 10.18
C ALA A 325 12.47 2.32 9.96
N THR A 326 12.95 1.73 11.06
CA THR A 326 13.77 0.51 10.98
C THR A 326 13.01 -0.64 10.34
N VAL A 327 11.74 -0.84 10.72
CA VAL A 327 10.87 -1.87 10.12
C VAL A 327 10.64 -1.67 8.62
N TYR A 328 10.47 -0.43 8.17
CA TYR A 328 10.35 -0.13 6.74
C TYR A 328 11.64 -0.52 6.00
N GLN A 329 12.79 -0.12 6.54
CA GLN A 329 14.07 -0.39 5.93
C GLN A 329 14.38 -1.90 5.85
N GLN A 330 14.01 -2.67 6.89
CA GLN A 330 14.11 -4.13 6.88
C GLN A 330 13.32 -4.76 5.72
N CYS A 331 12.09 -4.29 5.47
CA CYS A 331 11.29 -4.77 4.33
C CYS A 331 11.91 -4.41 2.98
N ILE A 332 12.44 -3.19 2.82
CA ILE A 332 13.12 -2.76 1.59
C ILE A 332 14.40 -3.57 1.34
N ASP A 333 15.20 -3.81 2.40
CA ASP A 333 16.41 -4.61 2.30
C ASP A 333 16.12 -6.09 2.05
N ALA A 334 14.94 -6.57 2.47
CA ALA A 334 14.41 -7.87 2.10
C ALA A 334 13.76 -7.91 0.70
N GLY A 335 13.87 -6.84 -0.09
CA GLY A 335 13.43 -6.80 -1.49
C GLY A 335 11.95 -6.41 -1.71
N GLY A 336 11.26 -5.95 -0.67
CA GLY A 336 9.87 -5.50 -0.75
C GLY A 336 9.70 -4.22 -1.56
N LEU A 337 8.53 -4.08 -2.20
CA LEU A 337 8.14 -2.94 -3.02
C LEU A 337 7.12 -2.07 -2.28
N PHE A 338 7.51 -0.83 -1.95
CA PHE A 338 6.65 0.08 -1.21
C PHE A 338 5.59 0.72 -2.12
N ILE A 339 4.32 0.52 -1.80
CA ILE A 339 3.18 1.03 -2.59
C ILE A 339 2.66 2.37 -2.05
N GLY A 340 2.60 2.56 -0.73
CA GLY A 340 2.08 3.82 -0.19
C GLY A 340 1.75 3.81 1.30
N LYS A 341 1.25 4.96 1.77
CA LYS A 341 0.79 5.21 3.12
C LYS A 341 -0.75 5.28 3.14
N PRO A 342 -1.43 4.23 3.60
CA PRO A 342 -2.87 4.22 3.65
C PRO A 342 -3.37 5.06 4.84
N ASN A 343 -4.63 5.46 4.75
CA ASN A 343 -5.32 6.26 5.76
C ASN A 343 -5.42 5.53 7.10
N MET A 344 -5.53 6.31 8.18
CA MET A 344 -5.56 5.83 9.56
C MET A 344 -6.40 6.76 10.43
N GLU A 345 -6.82 6.29 11.61
CA GLU A 345 -7.37 7.21 12.60
C GLU A 345 -6.31 8.13 13.16
N GLN A 346 -6.67 9.39 13.32
CA GLN A 346 -5.80 10.45 13.77
C GLN A 346 -5.09 10.10 15.09
N LEU A 347 -3.77 10.26 15.09
CA LEU A 347 -2.87 9.95 16.22
C LEU A 347 -2.98 8.51 16.72
N ALA A 348 -3.40 7.58 15.85
CA ALA A 348 -3.71 6.20 16.19
C ALA A 348 -4.68 6.07 17.40
N THR A 349 -5.55 7.07 17.61
CA THR A 349 -6.43 7.17 18.77
C THR A 349 -7.87 6.81 18.39
N GLY A 350 -8.12 5.51 18.29
CA GLY A 350 -9.44 4.95 18.04
C GLY A 350 -9.38 3.47 17.66
N MET A 351 -10.57 2.89 17.57
CA MET A 351 -10.81 1.52 17.11
C MET A 351 -11.89 1.42 16.02
N THR A 352 -12.41 2.56 15.53
CA THR A 352 -13.55 2.55 14.59
C THR A 352 -13.11 2.75 13.15
N GLY A 353 -12.08 3.55 12.90
CA GLY A 353 -11.69 3.96 11.54
C GLY A 353 -12.34 5.27 11.08
N CYS A 354 -13.20 5.89 11.90
CA CYS A 354 -14.01 7.06 11.53
C CYS A 354 -13.37 8.41 11.92
N ARG A 355 -12.17 8.40 12.51
CA ARG A 355 -11.52 9.60 13.07
C ARG A 355 -10.40 10.14 12.18
N SER A 356 -10.64 10.29 10.89
CA SER A 356 -9.64 10.80 9.94
C SER A 356 -10.13 12.05 9.20
N PRO A 357 -9.33 13.14 9.17
CA PRO A 357 -9.66 14.31 8.35
C PRO A 357 -9.53 14.05 6.85
N TYR A 358 -8.91 12.93 6.43
CA TYR A 358 -8.80 12.51 5.04
C TYR A 358 -10.06 11.80 4.52
N GLY A 359 -11.02 11.52 5.40
CA GLY A 359 -12.26 10.82 5.10
C GLY A 359 -12.39 9.50 5.85
N THR A 360 -13.63 9.12 6.14
CA THR A 360 -13.98 7.86 6.79
C THR A 360 -13.96 6.72 5.77
N LEU A 361 -13.29 5.63 6.12
CA LEU A 361 -13.33 4.38 5.37
C LEU A 361 -14.40 3.44 5.93
N HIS A 362 -14.85 2.49 5.11
CA HIS A 362 -15.83 1.47 5.46
C HIS A 362 -15.24 0.05 5.32
N SER A 363 -15.89 -0.92 5.96
CA SER A 363 -15.55 -2.34 5.81
C SER A 363 -15.60 -2.77 4.35
N THR A 364 -14.71 -3.67 3.96
CA THR A 364 -14.73 -4.29 2.63
C THR A 364 -15.92 -5.24 2.41
N PHE A 365 -16.62 -5.64 3.48
CA PHE A 365 -17.82 -6.46 3.44
C PHE A 365 -19.12 -5.64 3.40
N SER A 366 -19.08 -4.38 3.86
CA SER A 366 -20.25 -3.51 3.86
C SER A 366 -19.88 -2.03 3.90
N LYS A 367 -20.48 -1.24 3.01
CA LYS A 367 -20.29 0.22 2.95
C LYS A 367 -20.89 0.96 4.16
N GLN A 368 -21.83 0.34 4.87
CA GLN A 368 -22.50 0.93 6.03
C GLN A 368 -21.72 0.69 7.32
N HIS A 369 -20.85 -0.32 7.35
CA HIS A 369 -20.17 -0.74 8.57
C HIS A 369 -18.77 -0.17 8.66
N ILE A 370 -18.32 0.06 9.89
CA ILE A 370 -17.00 0.60 10.13
C ILE A 370 -15.90 -0.33 9.63
N VAL A 371 -14.81 0.25 9.15
CA VAL A 371 -13.60 -0.49 8.76
C VAL A 371 -12.81 -1.03 9.96
N GLY A 372 -12.99 -0.44 11.15
CA GLY A 372 -12.14 -0.69 12.31
C GLY A 372 -10.86 0.15 12.28
N GLY A 373 -10.28 0.37 13.45
CA GLY A 373 -9.15 1.28 13.58
C GLY A 373 -8.15 0.87 14.65
N SER A 374 -7.01 1.54 14.73
CA SER A 374 -6.65 2.75 13.97
C SER A 374 -5.93 2.48 12.64
N SER A 375 -5.57 1.23 12.31
CA SER A 375 -4.91 0.87 11.04
C SER A 375 -5.94 0.57 9.94
N SER A 376 -6.88 1.49 9.74
CA SER A 376 -8.05 1.32 8.88
C SER A 376 -7.69 1.04 7.42
N GLY A 377 -6.96 1.96 6.78
CA GLY A 377 -6.58 1.82 5.38
C GLY A 377 -5.63 0.65 5.14
N SER A 378 -4.75 0.34 6.11
CA SER A 378 -3.89 -0.85 6.06
C SER A 378 -4.70 -2.13 5.84
N ALA A 379 -5.81 -2.32 6.57
CA ALA A 379 -6.64 -3.52 6.43
C ALA A 379 -7.36 -3.57 5.08
N VAL A 380 -7.85 -2.42 4.59
CA VAL A 380 -8.47 -2.34 3.25
C VAL A 380 -7.47 -2.68 2.15
N THR A 381 -6.22 -2.18 2.23
CA THR A 381 -5.21 -2.46 1.19
C THR A 381 -4.89 -3.95 1.05
N VAL A 382 -4.84 -4.68 2.16
CA VAL A 382 -4.61 -6.13 2.15
C VAL A 382 -5.88 -6.87 1.71
N SER A 383 -7.03 -6.52 2.30
CA SER A 383 -8.33 -7.17 2.03
C SER A 383 -8.76 -7.08 0.57
N GLN A 384 -8.42 -5.99 -0.12
CA GLN A 384 -8.77 -5.78 -1.54
C GLN A 384 -7.67 -6.22 -2.51
N GLY A 385 -6.63 -6.92 -2.03
CA GLY A 385 -5.55 -7.41 -2.89
C GLY A 385 -4.81 -6.28 -3.61
N LEU A 386 -4.62 -5.14 -2.92
CA LEU A 386 -3.83 -4.00 -3.41
C LEU A 386 -2.38 -4.09 -2.93
N VAL A 387 -2.11 -4.84 -1.85
CA VAL A 387 -0.78 -5.18 -1.35
C VAL A 387 -0.82 -6.58 -0.72
N SER A 388 0.33 -7.25 -0.62
CA SER A 388 0.45 -8.56 0.07
C SER A 388 0.35 -8.43 1.58
N PHE A 389 0.95 -7.37 2.13
CA PHE A 389 0.87 -7.07 3.56
C PHE A 389 0.94 -5.57 3.84
N SER A 390 0.55 -5.19 5.05
CA SER A 390 0.70 -3.83 5.55
C SER A 390 1.37 -3.80 6.91
N LEU A 391 2.34 -2.89 7.06
CA LEU A 391 2.92 -2.55 8.36
C LEU A 391 2.02 -1.55 9.07
N GLY A 392 1.70 -1.77 10.33
CA GLY A 392 0.97 -0.82 11.16
C GLY A 392 1.37 -0.86 12.62
N SER A 393 0.47 -0.37 13.47
CA SER A 393 0.69 -0.28 14.91
C SER A 393 -0.53 -0.74 15.69
N ASP A 394 -0.30 -1.45 16.79
CA ASP A 394 -1.32 -1.91 17.72
C ASP A 394 -0.96 -1.52 19.16
N THR A 395 -1.78 -0.63 19.72
CA THR A 395 -1.74 -0.25 21.15
C THR A 395 -2.90 -0.90 21.90
N ALA A 396 -4.08 -0.89 21.28
CA ALA A 396 -5.36 -1.15 21.92
C ALA A 396 -6.19 -2.21 21.16
N GLY A 397 -5.67 -2.78 20.08
CA GLY A 397 -6.45 -3.54 19.09
C GLY A 397 -6.36 -2.97 17.68
N SER A 398 -5.45 -2.01 17.44
CA SER A 398 -5.42 -1.23 16.20
C SER A 398 -5.01 -1.98 14.95
N ILE A 399 -4.58 -3.24 15.06
CA ILE A 399 -4.41 -4.17 13.94
C ILE A 399 -5.46 -5.27 13.99
N ARG A 400 -5.76 -5.79 15.17
CA ARG A 400 -6.69 -6.91 15.36
C ARG A 400 -8.13 -6.57 14.95
N VAL A 401 -8.66 -5.42 15.38
CA VAL A 401 -10.05 -5.02 15.05
C VAL A 401 -10.25 -4.73 13.57
N PRO A 402 -9.41 -3.93 12.88
CA PRO A 402 -9.57 -3.76 11.44
C PRO A 402 -9.29 -5.05 10.68
N ALA A 403 -8.46 -5.98 11.18
CA ALA A 403 -8.29 -7.29 10.57
C ALA A 403 -9.60 -8.09 10.55
N LEU A 404 -10.29 -8.16 11.69
CA LEU A 404 -11.62 -8.79 11.82
C LEU A 404 -12.61 -8.23 10.79
N TYR A 405 -12.83 -6.90 10.79
CA TYR A 405 -13.91 -6.30 9.99
C TYR A 405 -13.65 -6.29 8.49
N ASN A 406 -12.44 -6.65 8.05
CA ASN A 406 -12.06 -6.73 6.64
C ASN A 406 -11.59 -8.12 6.24
N GLY A 407 -11.80 -9.13 7.09
CA GLY A 407 -11.56 -10.54 6.76
C GLY A 407 -10.10 -10.86 6.42
N VAL A 408 -9.15 -10.21 7.09
CA VAL A 408 -7.71 -10.46 6.95
C VAL A 408 -7.10 -10.88 8.28
N PHE A 409 -5.84 -11.29 8.28
CA PHE A 409 -5.11 -11.64 9.51
C PHE A 409 -4.45 -10.41 10.12
N GLY A 410 -4.51 -10.30 11.44
CA GLY A 410 -3.86 -9.22 12.18
C GLY A 410 -2.89 -9.79 13.21
N PHE A 411 -1.59 -9.76 12.94
CA PHE A 411 -0.56 -10.28 13.84
C PHE A 411 0.09 -9.16 14.66
N LYS A 412 0.00 -9.29 15.98
CA LYS A 412 0.59 -8.41 16.97
C LYS A 412 1.69 -9.15 17.73
N PRO A 413 2.96 -8.95 17.38
CA PRO A 413 4.07 -9.65 18.04
C PRO A 413 4.21 -9.22 19.52
N THR A 414 5.07 -9.93 20.24
CA THR A 414 5.57 -9.52 21.54
C THR A 414 6.17 -8.13 21.47
N LYS A 415 5.78 -7.25 22.39
CA LYS A 415 6.21 -5.85 22.37
C LYS A 415 7.73 -5.76 22.49
N GLY A 416 8.35 -4.93 21.65
CA GLY A 416 9.79 -4.70 21.64
C GLY A 416 10.61 -5.75 20.88
N THR A 417 10.01 -6.77 20.26
CA THR A 417 10.76 -7.72 19.40
C THR A 417 10.90 -7.22 17.96
N VAL A 418 10.07 -6.26 17.56
CA VAL A 418 10.15 -5.49 16.31
C VAL A 418 10.41 -4.04 16.68
N SER A 419 11.42 -3.42 16.05
CA SER A 419 11.81 -2.04 16.36
C SER A 419 10.70 -1.04 16.04
N ALA A 420 10.38 -0.17 17.00
CA ALA A 420 9.48 0.96 16.82
C ALA A 420 10.22 2.24 16.41
N ARG A 421 11.54 2.18 16.16
CA ARG A 421 12.31 3.37 15.79
C ARG A 421 11.86 3.92 14.43
N GLY A 422 11.48 5.19 14.44
CA GLY A 422 10.89 5.88 13.28
C GLY A 422 9.39 5.58 13.09
N VAL A 423 8.74 4.97 14.07
CA VAL A 423 7.27 4.91 14.16
C VAL A 423 6.83 5.99 15.13
N TYR A 424 5.90 6.84 14.70
CA TYR A 424 5.36 7.88 15.56
C TYR A 424 4.53 7.24 16.68
N PRO A 425 4.83 7.52 17.96
CA PRO A 425 4.17 6.86 19.07
C PRO A 425 2.73 7.32 19.21
N ALA A 426 1.89 6.44 19.75
CA ALA A 426 0.59 6.75 20.32
C ALA A 426 0.64 6.60 21.84
N CYS A 427 1.19 5.48 22.33
CA CYS A 427 1.36 5.18 23.74
C CYS A 427 2.69 4.41 23.81
N GLN A 428 3.81 5.12 23.77
CA GLN A 428 5.13 4.55 23.43
C GLN A 428 5.49 3.30 24.24
N HIS A 429 5.23 3.25 25.55
CA HIS A 429 5.52 2.05 26.35
C HIS A 429 4.55 0.87 26.12
N GLN A 430 3.48 1.06 25.35
CA GLN A 430 2.45 0.07 25.00
C GLN A 430 2.41 -0.28 23.51
N ASP A 431 2.98 0.56 22.65
CA ASP A 431 2.88 0.39 21.21
C ASP A 431 3.65 -0.85 20.73
N CYS A 432 3.05 -1.55 19.76
CA CYS A 432 3.70 -2.65 19.07
C CYS A 432 3.57 -2.45 17.56
N VAL A 433 4.69 -2.48 16.84
CA VAL A 433 4.68 -2.60 15.38
C VAL A 433 4.12 -3.98 15.02
N SER A 434 3.16 -4.00 14.11
CA SER A 434 2.28 -5.14 13.91
C SER A 434 1.86 -5.24 12.44
N PHE A 435 1.31 -6.38 12.02
CA PHE A 435 1.18 -6.74 10.61
C PHE A 435 -0.26 -7.10 10.24
N LEU A 436 -0.70 -6.65 9.07
CA LEU A 436 -1.91 -7.14 8.41
C LEU A 436 -1.50 -7.96 7.19
N THR A 437 -2.01 -9.18 7.04
CA THR A 437 -1.64 -10.13 5.98
C THR A 437 -2.85 -10.93 5.48
N THR A 438 -2.70 -11.59 4.33
CA THR A 438 -3.73 -12.46 3.74
C THR A 438 -3.76 -13.86 4.36
N SER A 439 -2.64 -14.33 4.93
CA SER A 439 -2.53 -15.63 5.60
C SER A 439 -1.66 -15.56 6.87
N VAL A 440 -1.72 -16.60 7.71
CA VAL A 440 -0.81 -16.73 8.86
C VAL A 440 0.65 -16.93 8.41
N GLY A 441 0.86 -17.66 7.31
CA GLY A 441 2.20 -17.88 6.73
C GLY A 441 2.87 -16.58 6.27
N ASP A 442 2.09 -15.65 5.73
CA ASP A 442 2.59 -14.32 5.35
C ASP A 442 2.94 -13.50 6.59
N ALA A 443 2.13 -13.57 7.66
CA ALA A 443 2.42 -12.88 8.92
C ALA A 443 3.74 -13.35 9.52
N GLU A 444 3.98 -14.66 9.52
CA GLU A 444 5.24 -15.26 9.95
C GLU A 444 6.42 -14.78 9.09
N SER A 445 6.27 -14.82 7.76
CA SER A 445 7.33 -14.40 6.82
C SER A 445 7.75 -12.94 7.01
N VAL A 446 6.78 -12.04 7.20
CA VAL A 446 7.04 -10.62 7.43
C VAL A 446 7.65 -10.40 8.82
N TRP A 447 7.16 -11.10 9.85
CA TRP A 447 7.71 -11.02 11.20
C TRP A 447 9.17 -11.51 11.26
N GLU A 448 9.52 -12.59 10.59
CA GLU A 448 10.90 -13.10 10.52
C GLU A 448 11.87 -12.07 9.92
N VAL A 449 11.42 -11.27 8.94
CA VAL A 449 12.22 -10.16 8.38
C VAL A 449 12.38 -9.00 9.35
N CYS A 450 11.33 -8.71 10.12
CA CYS A 450 11.26 -7.50 10.95
C CYS A 450 11.76 -7.71 12.39
N LYS A 451 11.73 -8.93 12.90
CA LYS A 451 12.13 -9.22 14.28
C LYS A 451 13.63 -9.03 14.45
N GLY A 452 14.02 -8.44 15.57
CA GLY A 452 15.43 -8.21 15.86
C GLY A 452 15.63 -7.17 16.95
N PHE A 453 16.69 -7.36 17.73
CA PHE A 453 17.06 -6.40 18.76
C PHE A 453 17.65 -5.14 18.13
N ASP A 454 16.94 -4.01 18.25
CA ASP A 454 17.45 -2.69 17.90
C ASP A 454 17.95 -1.98 19.15
N LYS A 455 19.28 -1.94 19.32
CA LYS A 455 19.94 -1.28 20.47
C LYS A 455 19.61 0.21 20.62
N MET A 456 19.08 0.85 19.59
CA MET A 456 18.72 2.28 19.60
C MET A 456 17.25 2.52 19.92
N ASP A 457 16.43 1.47 19.99
CA ASP A 457 15.05 1.52 20.47
C ASP A 457 15.04 1.26 21.98
N PHE A 458 14.52 2.22 22.74
CA PHE A 458 14.53 2.20 24.21
C PHE A 458 13.65 1.10 24.82
N PHE A 459 12.71 0.57 24.04
CA PHE A 459 11.80 -0.50 24.48
C PHE A 459 12.10 -1.85 23.79
N ALA A 460 13.16 -1.92 22.98
CA ALA A 460 13.56 -3.17 22.35
C ALA A 460 13.95 -4.23 23.39
N LYS A 461 13.49 -5.46 23.14
CA LYS A 461 13.84 -6.64 23.92
C LYS A 461 14.85 -7.49 23.16
N PRO A 462 15.85 -8.06 23.85
CA PRO A 462 16.69 -9.08 23.23
C PRO A 462 15.83 -10.30 22.87
N CYS A 463 16.36 -11.15 21.99
CA CYS A 463 15.74 -12.44 21.69
C CYS A 463 15.47 -13.21 23.00
N LEU A 464 14.21 -13.58 23.20
CA LEU A 464 13.79 -14.36 24.36
C LEU A 464 14.12 -15.84 24.07
N PRO A 465 14.98 -16.49 24.88
CA PRO A 465 15.36 -17.88 24.65
C PRO A 465 14.19 -18.78 25.03
N LEU A 466 13.40 -19.20 24.05
CA LEU A 466 12.27 -20.10 24.24
C LEU A 466 12.46 -21.38 23.42
N PRO A 467 11.92 -22.53 23.88
CA PRO A 467 12.01 -23.77 23.13
C PRO A 467 11.26 -23.63 21.81
N GLU A 468 11.97 -23.82 20.70
CA GLU A 468 11.34 -24.00 19.38
C GLU A 468 10.40 -25.23 19.43
N PRO A 469 9.20 -25.18 18.84
CA PRO A 469 8.38 -26.37 18.68
C PRO A 469 9.19 -27.46 17.98
N SER A 470 9.24 -28.68 18.55
CA SER A 470 9.94 -29.79 17.88
C SER A 470 9.24 -30.11 16.56
N THR A 471 9.97 -30.02 15.45
CA THR A 471 9.49 -30.39 14.12
C THR A 471 9.40 -31.91 13.89
N GLU A 472 9.75 -32.72 14.89
CA GLU A 472 9.75 -34.17 14.78
C GLU A 472 8.53 -34.81 15.47
N SER A 473 7.70 -35.47 14.64
CA SER A 473 6.85 -36.64 14.96
C SER A 473 5.44 -36.49 15.56
N SER A 474 4.85 -35.29 15.66
CA SER A 474 3.39 -35.15 15.68
C SER A 474 2.94 -33.92 14.88
N ASN A 475 2.07 -34.11 13.88
CA ASN A 475 1.62 -33.08 12.92
C ASN A 475 0.85 -31.89 13.55
N GLN A 476 0.72 -31.80 14.87
CA GLN A 476 -0.06 -30.77 15.56
C GLN A 476 0.60 -30.39 16.89
N LEU A 477 0.65 -29.08 17.18
CA LEU A 477 1.05 -28.53 18.46
C LEU A 477 -0.11 -28.70 19.46
N PRO A 478 0.08 -29.45 20.57
CA PRO A 478 -0.91 -29.49 21.64
C PRO A 478 -1.12 -28.09 22.24
N PHE A 479 -2.36 -27.78 22.60
CA PHE A 479 -2.71 -26.51 23.21
C PHE A 479 -3.86 -26.63 24.21
N ARG A 480 -3.86 -25.70 25.16
CA ARG A 480 -4.90 -25.51 26.16
C ARG A 480 -5.48 -24.11 25.95
N PHE A 481 -6.79 -23.96 26.01
CA PHE A 481 -7.40 -22.65 25.78
C PHE A 481 -8.41 -22.28 26.86
N GLY A 482 -8.31 -21.05 27.36
CA GLY A 482 -9.34 -20.43 28.18
C GLY A 482 -10.13 -19.40 27.39
N VAL A 483 -11.31 -19.07 27.90
CA VAL A 483 -12.23 -18.08 27.32
C VAL A 483 -12.73 -17.13 28.42
N PRO A 484 -13.20 -15.91 28.07
CA PRO A 484 -13.82 -15.03 29.05
C PRO A 484 -15.05 -15.69 29.71
N PRO A 485 -15.37 -15.35 30.97
CA PRO A 485 -16.57 -15.85 31.63
C PRO A 485 -17.83 -15.27 30.96
N ASP A 486 -18.97 -15.93 31.16
CA ASP A 486 -20.26 -15.52 30.58
C ASP A 486 -20.59 -14.05 30.82
N ALA A 487 -20.34 -13.55 32.02
CA ALA A 487 -20.58 -12.16 32.39
C ALA A 487 -19.76 -11.15 31.54
N ALA A 488 -18.55 -11.52 31.11
CA ALA A 488 -17.76 -10.69 30.20
C ALA A 488 -18.30 -10.78 28.76
N LEU A 489 -18.76 -11.97 28.35
CA LEU A 489 -19.33 -12.23 27.03
C LEU A 489 -20.73 -11.62 26.82
N GLU A 490 -21.41 -11.16 27.88
CA GLU A 490 -22.64 -10.36 27.78
C GLU A 490 -22.45 -9.04 27.00
N ALA A 491 -21.19 -8.57 26.88
CA ALA A 491 -20.87 -7.41 26.04
C ALA A 491 -21.07 -7.67 24.54
N CYS A 492 -21.04 -8.94 24.11
CA CYS A 492 -21.21 -9.33 22.71
C CYS A 492 -22.65 -9.18 22.25
N SER A 493 -22.84 -8.81 20.98
CA SER A 493 -24.15 -8.94 20.36
C SER A 493 -24.58 -10.42 20.33
N PRO A 494 -25.89 -10.74 20.28
CA PRO A 494 -26.35 -12.13 20.29
C PRO A 494 -25.72 -13.00 19.19
N VAL A 495 -25.55 -12.45 17.98
CA VAL A 495 -24.92 -13.16 16.86
C VAL A 495 -23.41 -13.37 17.09
N TYR A 496 -22.70 -12.40 17.65
CA TYR A 496 -21.29 -12.56 18.01
C TYR A 496 -21.11 -13.60 19.11
N ARG A 497 -22.00 -13.61 20.11
CA ARG A 497 -21.99 -14.63 21.16
C ARG A 497 -22.17 -16.03 20.59
N GLN A 498 -23.17 -16.21 19.73
CA GLN A 498 -23.44 -17.48 19.06
C GLN A 498 -22.23 -17.94 18.23
N LYS A 499 -21.65 -17.04 17.43
CA LYS A 499 -20.48 -17.36 16.60
C LYS A 499 -19.24 -17.67 17.44
N PHE A 500 -19.05 -16.99 18.56
CA PHE A 500 -17.98 -17.29 19.50
C PHE A 500 -18.15 -18.69 20.12
N ASP A 501 -19.36 -19.04 20.54
CA ASP A 501 -19.64 -20.38 21.09
C ASP A 501 -19.35 -21.49 20.05
N GLN A 502 -19.63 -21.24 18.76
CA GLN A 502 -19.25 -22.15 17.66
C GLN A 502 -17.73 -22.33 17.53
N VAL A 503 -16.96 -21.25 17.63
CA VAL A 503 -15.48 -21.32 17.65
C VAL A 503 -14.99 -22.11 18.84
N VAL A 504 -15.56 -21.88 20.03
CA VAL A 504 -15.18 -22.60 21.26
C VAL A 504 -15.43 -24.10 21.12
N GLU A 505 -16.53 -24.53 20.51
CA GLU A 505 -16.76 -25.95 20.23
C GLU A 505 -15.77 -26.49 19.18
N ALA A 506 -15.47 -25.73 18.13
CA ALA A 506 -14.51 -26.14 17.10
C ALA A 506 -13.08 -26.32 17.62
N LEU A 507 -12.68 -25.55 18.64
CA LEU A 507 -11.37 -25.66 19.28
C LEU A 507 -11.21 -26.91 20.17
N LYS A 508 -12.30 -27.59 20.52
CA LYS A 508 -12.26 -28.83 21.32
C LYS A 508 -11.90 -30.01 20.41
N THR A 509 -10.60 -30.29 20.34
CA THR A 509 -10.05 -31.38 19.51
C THR A 509 -9.13 -32.28 20.35
N GLU A 510 -8.49 -33.28 19.74
CA GLU A 510 -7.47 -34.08 20.43
C GLU A 510 -6.27 -33.22 20.86
N SER A 511 -5.92 -32.21 20.07
CA SER A 511 -4.83 -31.27 20.35
C SER A 511 -5.27 -30.05 21.16
N GLY A 512 -6.56 -29.68 21.16
CA GLY A 512 -7.10 -28.50 21.84
C GLY A 512 -7.98 -28.83 23.05
N LYS A 513 -7.51 -28.49 24.26
CA LYS A 513 -8.24 -28.77 25.52
C LYS A 513 -8.73 -27.50 26.21
N PRO A 514 -10.03 -27.36 26.52
CA PRO A 514 -10.52 -26.21 27.27
C PRO A 514 -10.02 -26.25 28.72
N VAL A 515 -9.71 -25.08 29.26
CA VAL A 515 -9.24 -24.90 30.64
C VAL A 515 -9.86 -23.67 31.28
N ASP A 516 -10.13 -23.76 32.57
CA ASP A 516 -10.58 -22.61 33.37
C ASP A 516 -9.36 -21.73 33.69
N LEU A 517 -9.32 -20.53 33.11
CA LEU A 517 -8.25 -19.54 33.33
C LEU A 517 -8.83 -18.37 34.11
N ASP A 518 -8.08 -17.86 35.08
CA ASP A 518 -8.48 -16.67 35.81
C ASP A 518 -8.53 -15.45 34.88
N TRP A 519 -9.75 -14.97 34.61
CA TRP A 519 -10.02 -13.82 33.76
C TRP A 519 -9.71 -12.47 34.43
N ALA A 520 -9.70 -12.41 35.77
CA ALA A 520 -9.58 -11.16 36.52
C ALA A 520 -8.38 -10.28 36.11
N PRO A 521 -7.14 -10.79 35.97
CA PRO A 521 -6.00 -9.94 35.57
C PRO A 521 -6.16 -9.35 34.17
N PHE A 522 -6.82 -10.06 33.23
CA PHE A 522 -7.09 -9.55 31.88
C PHE A 522 -8.09 -8.40 31.92
N ALA A 523 -9.21 -8.57 32.62
CA ALA A 523 -10.21 -7.52 32.80
C ALA A 523 -9.63 -6.28 33.48
N CYS A 524 -8.91 -6.47 34.59
CA CYS A 524 -8.29 -5.36 35.33
C CYS A 524 -7.22 -4.62 34.51
N ALA A 525 -6.44 -5.33 33.70
CA ALA A 525 -5.47 -4.72 32.81
C ALA A 525 -6.12 -3.94 31.66
N ASN A 526 -7.29 -4.38 31.18
CA ASN A 526 -8.03 -3.72 30.10
C ASN A 526 -8.40 -2.26 30.47
N GLU A 527 -8.74 -2.05 31.74
CA GLU A 527 -9.12 -0.74 32.28
C GLU A 527 -7.95 0.24 32.36
N LEU A 528 -6.70 -0.23 32.50
CA LEU A 528 -5.54 0.65 32.70
C LEU A 528 -5.27 1.57 31.49
N LEU A 529 -5.71 1.17 30.29
CA LEU A 529 -5.41 1.92 29.07
C LEU A 529 -6.24 3.21 28.98
N TYR A 530 -7.57 3.10 28.87
CA TYR A 530 -8.46 4.26 28.72
C TYR A 530 -9.19 4.66 29.99
N GLY A 531 -9.44 3.73 30.92
CA GLY A 531 -10.02 4.01 32.24
C GLY A 531 -8.99 4.54 33.24
N GLY A 532 -7.74 4.08 33.11
CA GLY A 532 -6.59 4.48 33.91
C GLY A 532 -5.82 5.67 33.33
N THR A 533 -4.54 5.72 33.69
CA THR A 533 -3.63 6.84 33.37
C THR A 533 -2.86 6.69 32.06
N PHE A 534 -2.80 5.51 31.45
CA PHE A 534 -1.94 5.29 30.27
C PHE A 534 -2.41 6.08 29.03
N VAL A 535 -3.69 6.42 28.93
CA VAL A 535 -4.20 7.34 27.90
C VAL A 535 -3.46 8.68 27.87
N LEU A 536 -2.94 9.15 29.02
CA LEU A 536 -2.21 10.42 29.12
C LEU A 536 -0.88 10.41 28.36
N GLU A 537 -0.28 9.24 28.12
CA GLU A 537 0.94 9.16 27.33
C GLU A 537 0.74 9.66 25.89
N ARG A 538 -0.49 9.58 25.36
CA ARG A 538 -0.83 10.16 24.04
C ARG A 538 -0.57 11.65 23.94
N LEU A 539 -0.58 12.37 25.06
CA LEU A 539 -0.27 13.80 25.07
C LEU A 539 1.22 14.08 24.94
N THR A 540 2.08 13.12 25.28
CA THR A 540 3.55 13.27 25.20
C THR A 540 4.05 13.36 23.76
N ILE A 541 3.21 12.97 22.80
CA ILE A 541 3.53 13.00 21.37
C ILE A 541 3.29 14.39 20.77
N LEU A 542 2.63 15.29 21.50
CA LEU A 542 2.36 16.65 21.06
C LEU A 542 3.51 17.56 21.50
N PRO A 543 3.92 18.56 20.69
CA PRO A 543 4.87 19.57 21.14
C PRO A 543 4.37 20.29 22.40
N GLU A 544 5.30 20.78 23.22
CA GLU A 544 4.96 21.53 24.44
C GLU A 544 4.02 22.71 24.12
N GLY A 545 2.93 22.86 24.89
CA GLY A 545 1.92 23.90 24.68
C GLY A 545 0.97 23.68 23.49
N TRP A 546 1.32 22.78 22.55
CA TRP A 546 0.59 22.62 21.29
C TRP A 546 -0.88 22.27 21.49
N PHE A 547 -1.19 21.36 22.43
CA PHE A 547 -2.56 20.93 22.67
C PHE A 547 -3.48 22.11 23.07
N GLU A 548 -3.05 22.97 23.98
CA GLU A 548 -3.90 24.08 24.43
C GLU A 548 -4.16 25.12 23.34
N GLU A 549 -3.16 25.37 22.49
CA GLU A 549 -3.23 26.33 21.40
C GLU A 549 -3.97 25.80 20.17
N ASN A 550 -3.91 24.48 19.92
CA ASN A 550 -4.25 23.88 18.63
C ASN A 550 -5.27 22.72 18.71
N LYS A 551 -5.82 22.36 19.87
CA LYS A 551 -6.76 21.22 20.02
C LYS A 551 -7.98 21.26 19.08
N GLN A 552 -8.40 22.42 18.60
CA GLN A 552 -9.44 22.59 17.59
C GLN A 552 -9.08 22.01 16.21
N LEU A 553 -7.79 21.80 15.92
CA LEU A 553 -7.29 21.16 14.70
C LEU A 553 -7.33 19.63 14.77
N LEU A 554 -7.59 19.07 15.96
CA LEU A 554 -7.81 17.65 16.13
C LEU A 554 -9.25 17.28 15.75
N HIS A 555 -9.42 16.06 15.27
CA HIS A 555 -10.72 15.45 15.08
C HIS A 555 -11.52 15.53 16.39
N PRO A 556 -12.81 15.92 16.37
CA PRO A 556 -13.58 16.18 17.59
C PRO A 556 -13.56 15.03 18.61
N ALA A 557 -13.69 13.79 18.16
CA ALA A 557 -13.63 12.63 19.05
C ALA A 557 -12.24 12.45 19.70
N THR A 558 -11.15 12.65 18.94
CA THR A 558 -9.78 12.56 19.46
C THR A 558 -9.51 13.66 20.49
N ARG A 559 -9.95 14.89 20.19
CA ARG A 559 -9.92 16.01 21.13
C ARG A 559 -10.65 15.68 22.43
N SER A 560 -11.87 15.16 22.35
CA SER A 560 -12.68 14.82 23.53
C SER A 560 -12.03 13.73 24.38
N VAL A 561 -11.32 12.77 23.79
CA VAL A 561 -10.54 11.78 24.55
C VAL A 561 -9.44 12.46 25.36
N PHE A 562 -8.71 13.40 24.76
CA PHE A 562 -7.62 14.11 25.44
C PHE A 562 -8.13 15.07 26.52
N GLU A 563 -9.16 15.85 26.22
CA GLU A 563 -9.82 16.73 27.21
C GLU A 563 -10.40 15.90 28.37
N GLY A 564 -11.04 14.76 28.09
CA GLY A 564 -11.57 13.86 29.09
C GLY A 564 -10.49 13.21 29.96
N ALA A 565 -9.34 12.85 29.38
CA ALA A 565 -8.21 12.31 30.13
C ALA A 565 -7.61 13.36 31.08
N LEU A 566 -7.41 14.59 30.60
CA LEU A 566 -6.89 15.71 31.39
C LEU A 566 -7.86 16.12 32.51
N ALA A 567 -9.17 16.14 32.24
CA ALA A 567 -10.19 16.52 33.21
C ALA A 567 -10.23 15.61 34.46
N ARG A 568 -9.67 14.40 34.39
CA ARG A 568 -9.56 13.50 35.55
C ARG A 568 -8.61 14.02 36.62
N GLY A 569 -7.68 14.92 36.27
CA GLY A 569 -6.72 15.48 37.23
C GLY A 569 -5.75 14.45 37.82
N SER A 570 -5.47 13.36 37.08
CA SER A 570 -4.57 12.30 37.54
C SER A 570 -3.17 12.84 37.84
N THR A 571 -2.59 12.38 38.94
CA THR A 571 -1.25 12.81 39.39
C THR A 571 -0.17 11.85 38.90
N ALA A 572 1.11 12.25 39.01
CA ALA A 572 2.24 11.33 38.78
C ALA A 572 2.17 10.07 39.69
N VAL A 573 1.64 10.20 40.91
CA VAL A 573 1.46 9.06 41.81
C VAL A 573 0.46 8.06 41.25
N ASP A 574 -0.60 8.52 40.58
CA ASP A 574 -1.59 7.64 39.95
C ASP A 574 -1.00 6.89 38.76
N VAL A 575 -0.13 7.54 37.99
CA VAL A 575 0.65 6.89 36.92
C VAL A 575 1.48 5.74 37.48
N PHE A 576 2.26 5.98 38.54
CA PHE A 576 3.07 4.93 39.15
C PHE A 576 2.22 3.81 39.79
N ARG A 577 1.04 4.13 40.35
CA ARG A 577 0.11 3.10 40.84
C ARG A 577 -0.38 2.20 39.71
N ASP A 578 -0.73 2.75 38.57
CA ASP A 578 -1.17 1.96 37.42
C ASP A 578 -0.02 1.15 36.80
N LEU A 579 1.21 1.67 36.79
CA LEU A 579 2.41 0.90 36.42
C LEU A 579 2.66 -0.27 37.39
N HIS A 580 2.48 -0.07 38.70
CA HIS A 580 2.59 -1.16 39.68
C HIS A 580 1.52 -2.24 39.46
N LYS A 581 0.26 -1.83 39.22
CA LYS A 581 -0.83 -2.77 38.87
C LYS A 581 -0.49 -3.54 37.60
N GLN A 582 -0.01 -2.86 36.56
CA GLN A 582 0.41 -3.51 35.32
C GLN A 582 1.48 -4.58 35.59
N ALA A 583 2.51 -4.28 36.38
CA ALA A 583 3.55 -5.24 36.73
C ALA A 583 2.99 -6.44 37.51
N GLN A 584 2.07 -6.21 38.44
CA GLN A 584 1.38 -7.27 39.18
C GLN A 584 0.57 -8.18 38.25
N TYR A 585 -0.25 -7.61 37.37
CA TYR A 585 -1.10 -8.38 36.46
C TYR A 585 -0.27 -9.16 35.43
N LYS A 586 0.83 -8.58 34.93
CA LYS A 586 1.79 -9.29 34.06
C LYS A 586 2.33 -10.55 34.72
N ARG A 587 2.79 -10.45 35.98
CA ARG A 587 3.31 -11.61 36.71
C ARG A 587 2.26 -12.71 36.85
N VAL A 588 1.02 -12.36 37.18
CA VAL A 588 -0.07 -13.36 37.27
C VAL A 588 -0.30 -14.02 35.91
N VAL A 589 -0.30 -13.26 34.82
CA VAL A 589 -0.57 -13.79 33.48
C VAL A 589 0.58 -14.63 32.92
N GLU A 590 1.83 -14.37 33.33
CA GLU A 590 2.99 -15.23 33.04
C GLU A 590 2.78 -16.66 33.57
N ASP A 591 2.10 -16.82 34.71
CA ASP A 591 1.78 -18.13 35.30
C ASP A 591 0.53 -18.78 34.66
N ILE A 592 -0.32 -18.00 33.97
CA ILE A 592 -1.53 -18.47 33.30
C ILE A 592 -1.23 -18.95 31.86
N LEU A 593 -0.51 -18.12 31.08
CA LEU A 593 -0.25 -18.35 29.67
C LEU A 593 1.15 -18.95 29.50
N THR A 594 1.25 -20.26 29.70
CA THR A 594 2.52 -21.00 29.69
C THR A 594 2.72 -21.84 28.44
N PHE A 595 3.96 -22.25 28.16
CA PHE A 595 4.31 -23.31 27.22
C PHE A 595 5.13 -24.39 27.93
N ASN A 596 4.60 -25.61 27.99
CA ASN A 596 5.21 -26.75 28.69
C ASN A 596 4.88 -28.08 27.98
N GLU A 597 5.11 -29.22 28.65
CA GLU A 597 4.87 -30.57 28.10
C GLU A 597 3.40 -30.81 27.69
N ASP A 598 2.44 -30.10 28.29
CA ASP A 598 1.02 -30.15 27.93
C ASP A 598 0.65 -29.25 26.74
N GLY A 599 1.62 -28.51 26.20
CA GLY A 599 1.45 -27.62 25.06
C GLY A 599 1.34 -26.13 25.39
N LEU A 600 0.88 -25.35 24.41
CA LEU A 600 0.71 -23.90 24.54
C LEU A 600 -0.61 -23.56 25.22
N THR A 601 -0.58 -22.76 26.29
CA THR A 601 -1.79 -22.24 26.92
C THR A 601 -2.12 -20.86 26.37
N ILE A 602 -3.30 -20.72 25.77
CA ILE A 602 -3.77 -19.48 25.15
C ILE A 602 -5.08 -18.97 25.78
N MET A 603 -5.32 -17.68 25.65
CA MET A 603 -6.62 -17.06 25.87
C MET A 603 -7.27 -16.79 24.51
N VAL A 604 -8.52 -17.22 24.33
CA VAL A 604 -9.29 -16.99 23.09
C VAL A 604 -10.42 -16.05 23.41
N VAL A 605 -10.48 -14.91 22.70
CA VAL A 605 -11.51 -13.88 22.91
C VAL A 605 -12.17 -13.48 21.58
N PRO A 606 -13.43 -13.03 21.57
CA PRO A 606 -13.96 -12.29 20.42
C PRO A 606 -13.04 -11.10 20.12
N THR A 607 -12.65 -10.90 18.86
CA THR A 607 -11.75 -9.77 18.52
C THR A 607 -12.41 -8.41 18.80
N ALA A 608 -13.73 -8.32 18.60
CA ALA A 608 -14.58 -7.22 19.03
C ALA A 608 -15.95 -7.80 19.45
N PRO A 609 -16.75 -7.09 20.26
CA PRO A 609 -18.05 -7.60 20.73
C PRO A 609 -19.20 -7.47 19.72
N PHE A 610 -19.09 -6.60 18.71
CA PHE A 610 -20.10 -6.38 17.66
C PHE A 610 -19.46 -5.64 16.48
N HIS A 611 -20.18 -5.46 15.37
CA HIS A 611 -19.75 -4.65 14.22
C HIS A 611 -20.72 -3.47 14.05
N PRO A 612 -20.36 -2.25 14.49
CA PRO A 612 -21.25 -1.10 14.39
C PRO A 612 -21.29 -0.52 12.98
N THR A 613 -22.38 0.19 12.67
CA THR A 613 -22.46 1.04 11.49
C THR A 613 -21.68 2.34 11.68
N ILE A 614 -21.31 2.99 10.57
CA ILE A 614 -20.70 4.32 10.60
C ILE A 614 -21.65 5.33 11.24
N GLU A 615 -22.95 5.25 10.93
CA GLU A 615 -23.98 6.13 11.50
C GLU A 615 -24.12 5.96 13.02
N GLU A 616 -24.06 4.73 13.53
CA GLU A 616 -24.05 4.48 14.98
C GLU A 616 -22.85 5.15 15.64
N VAL A 617 -21.66 5.02 15.03
CA VAL A 617 -20.44 5.66 15.53
C VAL A 617 -20.51 7.18 15.48
N GLU A 618 -21.16 7.77 14.48
CA GLU A 618 -21.37 9.22 14.43
C GLU A 618 -22.26 9.71 15.59
N LYS A 619 -23.26 8.90 16.00
CA LYS A 619 -24.16 9.23 17.12
C LYS A 619 -23.50 9.06 18.49
N ASP A 620 -22.63 8.06 18.66
CA ASP A 620 -21.89 7.81 19.91
C ASP A 620 -20.41 7.43 19.66
N PRO A 621 -19.57 8.41 19.26
CA PRO A 621 -18.20 8.12 18.82
C PRO A 621 -17.27 7.67 19.94
N LEU A 622 -17.59 7.97 21.20
CA LEU A 622 -16.76 7.61 22.36
C LEU A 622 -17.26 6.32 23.03
N GLY A 623 -18.57 6.19 23.25
CA GLY A 623 -19.14 5.02 23.92
C GLY A 623 -19.00 3.76 23.09
N ILE A 624 -19.29 3.82 21.77
CA ILE A 624 -19.07 2.67 20.89
C ILE A 624 -17.60 2.28 20.84
N ASN A 625 -16.69 3.25 20.66
CA ASN A 625 -15.25 2.98 20.65
C ASN A 625 -14.79 2.32 21.95
N GLY A 626 -15.29 2.77 23.11
CA GLY A 626 -14.98 2.16 24.40
C GLY A 626 -15.42 0.70 24.47
N ARG A 627 -16.63 0.39 24.00
CA ARG A 627 -17.14 -0.99 23.96
C ARG A 627 -16.36 -1.88 23.00
N LEU A 628 -15.90 -1.38 21.85
CA LEU A 628 -15.07 -2.16 20.93
C LEU A 628 -13.78 -2.67 21.61
N GLY A 629 -13.27 -1.93 22.59
CA GLY A 629 -12.08 -2.25 23.37
C GLY A 629 -12.22 -3.34 24.42
N THR A 630 -13.41 -3.93 24.62
CA THR A 630 -13.72 -4.86 25.73
C THR A 630 -12.73 -6.03 25.82
N PHE A 631 -12.30 -6.57 24.68
CA PHE A 631 -11.43 -7.74 24.62
C PHE A 631 -10.04 -7.45 24.05
N ALA A 632 -9.65 -6.17 23.93
CA ALA A 632 -8.52 -5.78 23.10
C ALA A 632 -7.40 -5.06 23.84
N HIS A 633 -7.70 -4.15 24.79
CA HIS A 633 -6.71 -3.25 25.37
C HIS A 633 -5.65 -3.99 26.21
N PHE A 634 -6.06 -5.01 26.94
CA PHE A 634 -5.19 -5.71 27.89
C PHE A 634 -3.98 -6.37 27.22
N ALA A 635 -4.05 -6.70 25.91
CA ALA A 635 -2.98 -7.45 25.24
C ALA A 635 -1.63 -6.75 25.31
N ASN A 636 -1.55 -5.45 25.01
CA ASN A 636 -0.27 -4.72 25.12
C ASN A 636 0.07 -4.35 26.56
N VAL A 637 -0.95 -4.05 27.38
CA VAL A 637 -0.78 -3.79 28.81
C VAL A 637 -0.11 -4.98 29.50
N LEU A 638 -0.51 -6.19 29.14
CA LEU A 638 0.02 -7.45 29.67
C LEU A 638 1.18 -8.03 28.86
N ASP A 639 1.65 -7.34 27.82
CA ASP A 639 2.80 -7.77 27.01
C ASP A 639 2.59 -9.10 26.28
N LEU A 640 1.35 -9.37 25.88
CA LEU A 640 0.96 -10.60 25.18
C LEU A 640 1.33 -10.52 23.70
N VAL A 641 1.45 -11.68 23.07
CA VAL A 641 1.36 -11.81 21.61
C VAL A 641 -0.10 -12.11 21.24
N GLY A 642 -0.56 -11.59 20.09
CA GLY A 642 -1.92 -11.87 19.62
C GLY A 642 -2.00 -12.01 18.11
N ILE A 643 -2.90 -12.88 17.64
CA ILE A 643 -3.26 -12.98 16.23
C ILE A 643 -4.79 -12.97 16.10
N ALA A 644 -5.31 -11.99 15.36
CA ALA A 644 -6.71 -11.96 14.95
C ALA A 644 -6.89 -12.83 13.71
N VAL A 645 -7.82 -13.76 13.80
CA VAL A 645 -8.15 -14.72 12.73
C VAL A 645 -9.64 -14.61 12.37
N LYS A 646 -9.95 -14.74 11.08
CA LYS A 646 -11.34 -14.84 10.59
C LYS A 646 -11.89 -16.21 10.99
N CYS A 647 -13.13 -16.23 11.48
CA CYS A 647 -13.84 -17.44 11.88
C CYS A 647 -15.23 -17.50 11.23
N GLY A 648 -15.24 -17.52 9.89
CA GLY A 648 -16.45 -17.51 9.08
C GLY A 648 -17.17 -16.16 9.01
N THR A 649 -18.47 -16.22 8.69
CA THR A 649 -19.33 -15.05 8.45
C THR A 649 -20.71 -15.19 9.11
N TYR A 650 -21.43 -14.08 9.20
CA TYR A 650 -22.85 -14.05 9.59
C TYR A 650 -23.63 -13.11 8.67
N GLU A 651 -24.94 -13.34 8.56
CA GLU A 651 -25.83 -12.49 7.75
C GLU A 651 -26.59 -11.51 8.65
N ILE A 652 -26.81 -10.32 8.13
CA ILE A 652 -27.74 -9.32 8.67
C ILE A 652 -28.72 -8.89 7.58
N ASP A 653 -29.90 -8.43 7.98
CA ASP A 653 -30.84 -7.79 7.07
C ASP A 653 -30.27 -6.43 6.64
N ASP A 654 -30.29 -6.14 5.35
CA ASP A 654 -29.94 -4.82 4.82
C ASP A 654 -31.15 -3.86 4.84
N GLU A 655 -30.88 -2.56 4.70
CA GLU A 655 -31.92 -1.52 4.72
C GLU A 655 -32.96 -1.63 3.60
N ASN A 656 -32.66 -2.40 2.55
CA ASN A 656 -33.55 -2.64 1.41
C ASN A 656 -34.26 -4.01 1.49
N GLY A 657 -34.13 -4.74 2.60
CA GLY A 657 -34.72 -6.06 2.80
C GLY A 657 -33.97 -7.22 2.14
N GLY A 658 -32.74 -6.99 1.66
CA GLY A 658 -31.79 -8.04 1.29
C GLY A 658 -30.95 -8.52 2.48
N LYS A 659 -29.92 -9.32 2.21
CA LYS A 659 -28.99 -9.82 3.22
C LYS A 659 -27.58 -9.33 2.94
N THR A 660 -26.90 -8.85 3.98
CA THR A 660 -25.47 -8.50 3.95
C THR A 660 -24.68 -9.51 4.77
N THR A 661 -23.62 -10.06 4.18
CA THR A 661 -22.70 -10.99 4.84
C THR A 661 -21.54 -10.22 5.47
N LEU A 662 -21.34 -10.37 6.78
CA LEU A 662 -20.28 -9.72 7.55
C LEU A 662 -19.32 -10.76 8.17
N PRO A 663 -18.05 -10.40 8.38
CA PRO A 663 -17.06 -11.31 8.94
C PRO A 663 -17.19 -11.42 10.46
N PHE A 664 -16.92 -12.61 10.99
CA PHE A 664 -16.68 -12.85 12.41
C PHE A 664 -15.25 -13.35 12.63
N GLY A 665 -14.72 -13.21 13.84
CA GLY A 665 -13.35 -13.60 14.13
C GLY A 665 -12.98 -13.45 15.61
N VAL A 666 -11.93 -14.18 15.98
CA VAL A 666 -11.40 -14.23 17.35
C VAL A 666 -9.94 -13.79 17.36
N THR A 667 -9.48 -13.35 18.53
CA THR A 667 -8.05 -13.15 18.77
C THR A 667 -7.54 -14.28 19.63
N LEU A 668 -6.53 -15.00 19.13
CA LEU A 668 -5.75 -15.96 19.91
C LEU A 668 -4.62 -15.19 20.61
N LEU A 669 -4.48 -15.35 21.93
CA LEU A 669 -3.50 -14.62 22.74
C LEU A 669 -2.61 -15.59 23.51
N ALA A 670 -1.31 -15.37 23.46
CA ALA A 670 -0.32 -16.13 24.23
C ALA A 670 0.59 -15.19 25.04
N GLY A 671 1.31 -15.78 25.99
CA GLY A 671 2.29 -15.07 26.82
C GLY A 671 3.45 -14.47 26.00
N CYS A 672 4.12 -13.49 26.60
CA CYS A 672 5.29 -12.81 26.04
C CYS A 672 6.35 -13.80 25.53
N GLY A 673 6.77 -13.64 24.28
CA GLY A 673 7.79 -14.44 23.60
C GLY A 673 7.27 -15.67 22.85
N PHE A 674 6.02 -16.09 23.07
CA PHE A 674 5.44 -17.26 22.38
C PHE A 674 4.97 -16.97 20.95
N ASP A 675 5.61 -16.02 20.26
CA ASP A 675 5.27 -15.58 18.90
C ASP A 675 5.25 -16.74 17.91
N LYS A 676 6.33 -17.52 17.87
CA LYS A 676 6.50 -18.66 16.95
C LYS A 676 5.47 -19.76 17.24
N GLN A 677 5.26 -20.08 18.52
CA GLN A 677 4.32 -21.10 18.97
C GLN A 677 2.88 -20.69 18.61
N LEU A 678 2.52 -19.42 18.82
CA LEU A 678 1.19 -18.92 18.48
C LEU A 678 0.97 -18.88 16.97
N LEU A 679 1.96 -18.47 16.16
CA LEU A 679 1.89 -18.53 14.70
C LEU A 679 1.73 -19.98 14.19
N THR A 680 2.50 -20.91 14.77
CA THR A 680 2.39 -22.35 14.46
C THR A 680 0.99 -22.87 14.77
N LEU A 681 0.45 -22.55 15.94
CA LEU A 681 -0.90 -22.93 16.34
C LEU A 681 -1.96 -22.29 15.42
N ALA A 682 -1.82 -21.00 15.11
CA ALA A 682 -2.76 -20.30 14.24
C ALA A 682 -2.80 -20.91 12.84
N LYS A 683 -1.64 -21.28 12.27
CA LYS A 683 -1.55 -22.00 10.99
C LYS A 683 -2.23 -23.36 11.04
N GLN A 684 -2.09 -24.10 12.15
CA GLN A 684 -2.78 -25.36 12.37
C GLN A 684 -4.31 -25.20 12.41
N LEU A 685 -4.80 -24.08 12.95
CA LEU A 685 -6.23 -23.81 13.11
C LEU A 685 -6.86 -23.10 11.89
N GLU A 686 -6.05 -22.50 11.02
CA GLU A 686 -6.45 -21.58 9.95
C GLU A 686 -7.57 -22.14 9.06
N GLU A 687 -7.39 -23.33 8.49
CA GLU A 687 -8.41 -23.98 7.66
C GLU A 687 -9.68 -24.26 8.46
N SER A 688 -9.56 -24.87 9.65
CA SER A 688 -10.71 -25.28 10.46
C SER A 688 -11.58 -24.11 10.93
N LEU A 689 -10.97 -22.96 11.22
CA LEU A 689 -11.67 -21.77 11.69
C LEU A 689 -12.28 -20.98 10.52
N SER A 690 -11.62 -20.96 9.37
CA SER A 690 -12.04 -20.15 8.22
C SER A 690 -13.41 -20.55 7.67
N TYR A 691 -13.73 -21.86 7.69
CA TYR A 691 -14.99 -22.41 7.15
C TYR A 691 -16.15 -22.49 8.16
N LEU A 692 -16.01 -21.91 9.36
CA LEU A 692 -17.06 -22.01 10.38
C LEU A 692 -18.35 -21.28 9.98
N GLY A 693 -19.40 -22.06 9.70
CA GLY A 693 -20.72 -21.55 9.34
C GLY A 693 -20.92 -21.26 7.84
N GLU A 694 -20.04 -21.77 6.98
CA GLU A 694 -20.29 -21.97 5.55
C GLU A 694 -20.86 -23.39 5.38
N GLU A 695 -22.18 -23.57 5.58
CA GLU A 695 -22.91 -24.81 5.24
C GLU A 695 -23.44 -24.78 3.79
#